data_AF-A0A537MB30-F1
#
_entry.id   AF-A0A537MB30-F1
#
_cell.length_a   1.000
_cell.length_b   1.000
_cell.length_c   1.000
_cell.angle_alpha   90.00
_cell.angle_beta   90.00
_cell.angle_gamma   90.00
#
_symmetry.space_group_name_H-M   'P 1'
#
loop_
_entity.id
_entity.type
_entity.pdbx_description
1 polymer ?
#
loop_
_entity_poly.entity_id
_entity_poly.type
_entity_poly.pdbx_seq_one_letter_code
_entity_poly.pdbx_strand_id
1 'polypeptide(L)'
;MPKRFSALICAALLTVWTPLGAQQPPERGKAPPSAATPSPQVSIEDFARLPFLSDALLSPDGRRIAGRVSHDGTEGIAIWTLGEGAEQVPQQIAVSGSESFVWASDTKLLVTTGTTIVIAGPGELVPLRLQRIQSFDLISGKLTPLGSDAGFLQELIFIDRAGRYVLLSNGERFDRPPSVVRVDLESGATTVVQPGQRGVYSWFADSEGVVRVGVDYGERRTRIYYRSSATAPLALVETHRNLEDDSVIDAVRFVTNTSRGTIVTNAETGRFAVYDYDFATDTRGAALFSHPDVDVTRAIYGTDGRLDGVVYEDDRPRVRWLNQDMERLQARIDRSLPDHTNSIVNRSRDGNRVLIFSSAADDPGTYYVFDQAARRMEIFASPYDNLVGRGFAPVRPVSYQSRDGLTIRGYLTLPPGRGERDLPLIVLPHGGPFFRDSWSFDPEVQFLASRGYAVLQPNFRGSTGYGRSFVERGYGQLGGGMLNDIEDGMDWLVREGIADPRRACIMGSSYGGYAAIWGAMRSPDRYRCAISFAGPTDLRAMLHHDSRFFLARRYARELRLQLQGEERLDLNAISPLRHPEMLRVPLLLGHGEQDPTVPVDQGHRFVRALGRNPTPVESVFFPKSGHGFSDAPEAADWMRRVESFLARHNPAGPPPAPAVARIAASGTR
;
A
#
# COMPACT_ATOMS: atom_id res chain seq x y z
N MET A 1 10.46 55.74 -27.25
CA MET A 1 9.61 56.96 -27.25
C MET A 1 8.29 56.65 -27.95
N PRO A 2 7.19 57.35 -27.64
CA PRO A 2 5.83 56.81 -27.80
C PRO A 2 4.96 57.57 -28.82
N LYS A 3 3.76 57.03 -29.09
CA LYS A 3 2.57 57.86 -29.38
C LYS A 3 1.49 57.59 -28.33
N ARG A 4 1.10 58.64 -27.61
CA ARG A 4 -0.08 58.75 -26.73
C ARG A 4 -1.05 59.75 -27.37
N PHE A 5 -2.34 59.60 -27.12
CA PHE A 5 -3.32 60.66 -26.81
C PHE A 5 -4.58 59.93 -26.26
N SER A 6 -4.76 59.89 -24.94
CA SER A 6 -5.68 60.75 -24.13
C SER A 6 -7.12 60.19 -24.11
N ALA A 7 -7.75 59.76 -23.00
CA ALA A 7 -7.80 60.16 -21.59
C ALA A 7 -8.83 61.27 -21.23
N LEU A 8 -9.52 61.03 -20.10
CA LEU A 8 -10.51 61.84 -19.35
C LEU A 8 -11.98 61.70 -19.86
N ILE A 9 -13.05 61.84 -19.03
CA ILE A 9 -13.16 62.24 -17.61
C ILE A 9 -14.28 61.49 -16.82
N CYS A 10 -14.43 61.78 -15.52
CA CYS A 10 -15.33 61.17 -14.51
C CYS A 10 -16.83 61.56 -14.58
N ALA A 11 -17.70 60.77 -13.92
CA ALA A 11 -18.75 61.24 -12.97
C ALA A 11 -19.34 60.07 -12.15
N ALA A 12 -20.00 60.35 -11.02
CA ALA A 12 -20.59 59.37 -10.11
C ALA A 12 -21.99 59.76 -9.62
N LEU A 13 -22.67 58.79 -8.97
CA LEU A 13 -23.87 58.88 -8.09
C LEU A 13 -25.29 58.79 -8.71
N LEU A 14 -26.02 57.78 -8.20
CA LEU A 14 -27.44 57.75 -7.77
C LEU A 14 -28.54 58.17 -8.78
N THR A 15 -29.60 57.39 -9.01
CA THR A 15 -30.64 57.07 -7.99
C THR A 15 -31.50 55.83 -8.27
N VAL A 16 -31.81 55.11 -7.18
CA VAL A 16 -33.09 54.45 -6.82
C VAL A 16 -33.98 53.86 -7.93
N TRP A 17 -34.06 52.51 -7.97
CA TRP A 17 -35.28 51.77 -8.30
C TRP A 17 -35.44 50.62 -7.30
N THR A 18 -36.57 50.58 -6.58
CA THR A 18 -37.03 49.42 -5.80
C THR A 18 -38.20 48.77 -6.52
N PRO A 19 -38.23 47.44 -6.66
CA PRO A 19 -39.39 46.75 -6.10
C PRO A 19 -39.09 45.38 -5.46
N LEU A 20 -39.94 45.06 -4.47
CA LEU A 20 -40.38 43.75 -3.97
C LEU A 20 -39.34 42.63 -3.77
N GLY A 21 -39.19 42.26 -2.49
CA GLY A 21 -38.31 41.20 -2.03
C GLY A 21 -38.61 39.80 -2.56
N ALA A 22 -37.52 39.10 -2.88
CA ALA A 22 -37.42 37.66 -2.85
C ALA A 22 -36.71 37.24 -1.55
N GLN A 23 -37.23 36.24 -0.85
CA GLN A 23 -36.63 35.72 0.38
C GLN A 23 -35.26 35.10 0.07
N GLN A 24 -34.24 35.45 0.86
CA GLN A 24 -33.00 34.67 0.85
C GLN A 24 -33.29 33.24 1.36
N PRO A 25 -32.77 32.18 0.71
CA PRO A 25 -32.79 30.86 1.30
C PRO A 25 -31.92 30.89 2.58
N PRO A 26 -32.35 30.26 3.69
CA PRO A 26 -31.62 30.33 4.95
C PRO A 26 -30.25 29.66 4.81
N GLU A 27 -29.22 30.32 5.33
CA GLU A 27 -27.92 29.70 5.54
C GLU A 27 -28.12 28.48 6.45
N ARG A 28 -27.90 27.27 5.91
CA ARG A 28 -27.79 26.08 6.75
C ARG A 28 -26.47 26.16 7.50
N GLY A 29 -26.52 26.65 8.74
CA GLY A 29 -25.40 26.56 9.65
C GLY A 29 -24.88 25.12 9.68
N LYS A 30 -23.56 24.94 9.64
CA LYS A 30 -22.95 23.64 9.91
C LYS A 30 -23.48 23.14 11.24
N ALA A 31 -24.12 21.97 11.24
CA ALA A 31 -24.39 21.28 12.49
C ALA A 31 -23.03 21.11 13.21
N PRO A 32 -22.95 21.41 14.51
CA PRO A 32 -21.76 21.00 15.27
C PRO A 32 -21.62 19.47 15.11
N PRO A 33 -20.38 18.94 15.05
CA PRO A 33 -20.18 17.49 14.99
C PRO A 33 -20.98 16.87 16.12
N SER A 34 -21.82 15.88 15.78
CA SER A 34 -22.66 15.19 16.76
C SER A 34 -21.74 14.71 17.88
N ALA A 35 -22.01 15.15 19.11
CA ALA A 35 -21.27 14.71 20.28
C ALA A 35 -21.63 13.24 20.49
N ALA A 36 -20.90 12.35 19.82
CA ALA A 36 -21.10 10.92 19.90
C ALA A 36 -21.00 10.51 21.37
N THR A 37 -22.12 10.03 21.92
CA THR A 37 -22.12 9.30 23.18
C THR A 37 -21.03 8.24 23.07
N PRO A 38 -20.06 8.17 24.01
CA PRO A 38 -18.93 7.28 23.84
C PRO A 38 -19.42 5.84 23.70
N SER A 39 -19.26 5.27 22.50
CA SER A 39 -19.42 3.84 22.27
C SER A 39 -18.60 3.08 23.33
N PRO A 40 -19.09 1.94 23.86
CA PRO A 40 -18.27 1.10 24.72
C PRO A 40 -16.98 0.79 23.99
N GLN A 41 -15.85 1.03 24.67
CA GLN A 41 -14.51 0.95 24.10
C GLN A 41 -14.32 -0.42 23.42
N VAL A 42 -14.02 -0.41 22.12
CA VAL A 42 -13.82 -1.61 21.31
C VAL A 42 -12.78 -2.51 21.99
N SER A 43 -13.01 -3.82 22.02
CA SER A 43 -12.12 -4.73 22.75
C SER A 43 -10.79 -4.93 22.03
N ILE A 44 -9.77 -5.43 22.74
CA ILE A 44 -8.51 -5.82 22.11
C ILE A 44 -8.77 -6.97 21.13
N GLU A 45 -9.62 -7.91 21.52
CA GLU A 45 -10.03 -9.06 20.73
C GLU A 45 -10.75 -8.66 19.44
N ASP A 46 -11.45 -7.52 19.42
CA ASP A 46 -12.08 -6.98 18.22
C ASP A 46 -11.06 -6.35 17.25
N PHE A 47 -10.08 -5.60 17.76
CA PHE A 47 -9.01 -5.02 16.93
C PHE A 47 -7.99 -6.06 16.44
N ALA A 48 -7.78 -7.14 17.21
CA ALA A 48 -6.83 -8.21 16.90
C ALA A 48 -7.38 -9.26 15.90
N ARG A 49 -8.67 -9.19 15.54
CA ARG A 49 -9.22 -10.04 14.47
C ARG A 49 -8.61 -9.67 13.13
N LEU A 50 -8.13 -10.68 12.42
CA LEU A 50 -7.76 -10.55 11.03
C LEU A 50 -9.02 -10.29 10.18
N PRO A 51 -8.92 -9.56 9.06
CA PRO A 51 -10.05 -9.38 8.17
C PRO A 51 -10.49 -10.73 7.62
N PHE A 52 -11.78 -11.04 7.69
CA PHE A 52 -12.27 -12.34 7.21
C PHE A 52 -12.22 -12.45 5.68
N LEU A 53 -12.17 -11.31 4.99
CA LEU A 53 -12.15 -11.17 3.54
C LEU A 53 -11.16 -10.09 3.10
N SER A 54 -10.29 -10.42 2.15
CA SER A 54 -9.50 -9.47 1.36
C SER A 54 -9.47 -9.84 -0.14
N ASP A 55 -8.85 -9.00 -0.96
CA ASP A 55 -8.61 -9.23 -2.40
C ASP A 55 -9.87 -9.58 -3.24
N ALA A 56 -11.06 -9.08 -2.86
CA ALA A 56 -12.31 -9.53 -3.46
C ALA A 56 -12.42 -9.15 -4.95
N LEU A 57 -12.78 -10.12 -5.81
CA LEU A 57 -12.92 -9.96 -7.25
C LEU A 57 -14.24 -10.57 -7.77
N LEU A 58 -15.03 -9.76 -8.47
CA LEU A 58 -16.25 -10.18 -9.17
C LEU A 58 -15.91 -11.05 -10.40
N SER A 59 -16.69 -12.09 -10.65
CA SER A 59 -16.56 -12.96 -11.83
C SER A 59 -16.96 -12.25 -13.14
N PRO A 60 -16.53 -12.74 -14.31
CA PRO A 60 -16.83 -12.07 -15.58
C PRO A 60 -18.32 -12.11 -15.94
N ASP A 61 -19.09 -13.10 -15.48
CA ASP A 61 -20.56 -13.14 -15.57
C ASP A 61 -21.29 -12.25 -14.53
N GLY A 62 -20.56 -11.67 -13.58
CA GLY A 62 -21.13 -10.86 -12.49
C GLY A 62 -21.95 -11.65 -11.46
N ARG A 63 -21.85 -13.00 -11.46
CA ARG A 63 -22.65 -13.88 -10.59
C ARG A 63 -21.90 -14.42 -9.38
N ARG A 64 -20.58 -14.24 -9.28
CA ARG A 64 -19.76 -14.77 -8.17
C ARG A 64 -18.76 -13.72 -7.72
N ILE A 65 -18.30 -13.83 -6.48
CA ILE A 65 -17.13 -13.11 -5.98
C ILE A 65 -16.16 -14.15 -5.44
N ALA A 66 -14.89 -14.06 -5.83
CA ALA A 66 -13.78 -14.76 -5.19
C ALA A 66 -13.08 -13.80 -4.24
N GLY A 67 -12.61 -14.27 -3.09
CA GLY A 67 -11.90 -13.46 -2.10
C GLY A 67 -10.94 -14.30 -1.27
N ARG A 68 -9.84 -13.70 -0.82
CA ARG A 68 -8.95 -14.34 0.17
C ARG A 68 -9.67 -14.35 1.52
N VAL A 69 -9.57 -15.47 2.23
CA VAL A 69 -10.12 -15.64 3.57
C VAL A 69 -9.06 -16.19 4.51
N SER A 70 -9.16 -15.85 5.79
CA SER A 70 -8.36 -16.44 6.86
C SER A 70 -9.29 -17.03 7.92
N HIS A 71 -9.07 -18.31 8.27
CA HIS A 71 -9.78 -18.99 9.35
C HIS A 71 -8.80 -19.84 10.15
N ASP A 72 -8.77 -19.66 11.47
CA ASP A 72 -7.85 -20.33 12.40
C ASP A 72 -6.37 -20.33 11.95
N GLY A 73 -5.92 -19.20 11.38
CA GLY A 73 -4.55 -19.01 10.87
C GLY A 73 -4.26 -19.72 9.53
N THR A 74 -5.25 -20.34 8.90
CA THR A 74 -5.15 -20.92 7.56
C THR A 74 -5.72 -19.94 6.53
N GLU A 75 -4.86 -19.47 5.62
CA GLU A 75 -5.31 -18.73 4.44
C GLU A 75 -5.87 -19.67 3.36
N GLY A 76 -6.91 -19.20 2.67
CA GLY A 76 -7.44 -19.82 1.48
C GLY A 76 -8.17 -18.81 0.59
N ILE A 77 -8.83 -19.31 -0.46
CA ILE A 77 -9.72 -18.50 -1.30
C ILE A 77 -11.13 -19.05 -1.15
N ALA A 78 -12.11 -18.17 -0.93
CA ALA A 78 -13.52 -18.51 -0.89
C ALA A 78 -14.25 -17.90 -2.09
N ILE A 79 -15.27 -18.60 -2.58
CA ILE A 79 -16.13 -18.16 -3.69
C ILE A 79 -17.59 -18.18 -3.26
N TRP A 80 -18.24 -17.02 -3.34
CA TRP A 80 -19.66 -16.82 -3.07
C TRP A 80 -20.44 -16.66 -4.38
N THR A 81 -21.68 -17.14 -4.44
CA THR A 81 -22.59 -16.87 -5.57
C THR A 81 -23.61 -15.79 -5.19
N LEU A 82 -23.82 -14.83 -6.08
CA LEU A 82 -24.69 -13.69 -5.86
C LEU A 82 -26.10 -14.00 -6.36
N GLY A 83 -27.11 -13.88 -5.49
CA GLY A 83 -28.52 -13.83 -5.89
C GLY A 83 -29.48 -14.83 -5.25
N GLU A 84 -29.07 -15.60 -4.24
CA GLU A 84 -29.98 -16.44 -3.44
C GLU A 84 -29.83 -16.10 -1.94
N GLY A 85 -30.84 -16.46 -1.14
CA GLY A 85 -31.02 -15.97 0.23
C GLY A 85 -29.95 -16.35 1.25
N ALA A 86 -30.14 -15.88 2.49
CA ALA A 86 -29.16 -15.95 3.58
C ALA A 86 -28.54 -17.36 3.79
N GLU A 87 -27.26 -17.36 4.16
CA GLU A 87 -26.40 -18.53 4.41
C GLU A 87 -25.95 -19.33 3.18
N GLN A 88 -25.44 -18.65 2.13
CA GLN A 88 -24.55 -19.33 1.18
C GLN A 88 -23.20 -19.65 1.83
N VAL A 89 -22.97 -20.94 2.11
CA VAL A 89 -21.63 -21.48 2.42
C VAL A 89 -20.74 -21.30 1.18
N PRO A 90 -19.65 -20.53 1.24
CA PRO A 90 -18.80 -20.33 0.07
C PRO A 90 -18.04 -21.61 -0.30
N GLN A 91 -17.80 -21.81 -1.59
CA GLN A 91 -16.88 -22.83 -2.07
C GLN A 91 -15.46 -22.43 -1.66
N GLN A 92 -14.82 -23.21 -0.80
CA GLN A 92 -13.45 -22.96 -0.35
C GLN A 92 -12.41 -23.68 -1.22
N ILE A 93 -11.29 -23.00 -1.45
CA ILE A 93 -10.10 -23.50 -2.13
C ILE A 93 -8.97 -23.48 -1.10
N ALA A 94 -8.57 -24.67 -0.65
CA ALA A 94 -7.38 -24.82 0.19
C ALA A 94 -6.12 -24.67 -0.69
N VAL A 95 -5.44 -23.53 -0.57
CA VAL A 95 -4.22 -23.24 -1.34
C VAL A 95 -3.23 -22.44 -0.50
N SER A 96 -2.16 -23.09 -0.05
CA SER A 96 -1.07 -22.45 0.68
C SER A 96 -0.15 -21.67 -0.26
N GLY A 97 0.42 -20.58 0.24
CA GLY A 97 1.36 -19.74 -0.53
C GLY A 97 0.73 -19.01 -1.73
N SER A 98 -0.60 -18.83 -1.74
CA SER A 98 -1.31 -18.03 -2.75
C SER A 98 -0.88 -16.56 -2.67
N GLU A 99 -0.19 -16.08 -3.70
CA GLU A 99 0.24 -14.68 -3.83
C GLU A 99 -0.88 -13.82 -4.45
N SER A 100 -1.59 -14.36 -5.44
CA SER A 100 -2.67 -13.66 -6.13
C SER A 100 -3.63 -14.65 -6.79
N PHE A 101 -4.82 -14.16 -7.17
CA PHE A 101 -5.76 -14.88 -8.01
C PHE A 101 -6.51 -13.93 -8.95
N VAL A 102 -7.03 -14.48 -10.05
CA VAL A 102 -7.81 -13.73 -11.04
C VAL A 102 -8.77 -14.66 -11.79
N TRP A 103 -9.95 -14.16 -12.15
CA TRP A 103 -10.90 -14.93 -12.98
C TRP A 103 -10.39 -15.06 -14.42
N ALA A 104 -10.28 -16.30 -14.90
CA ALA A 104 -10.02 -16.59 -16.31
C ALA A 104 -11.32 -16.75 -17.12
N SER A 105 -12.35 -17.34 -16.52
CA SER A 105 -13.68 -17.50 -17.10
C SER A 105 -14.75 -17.38 -16.00
N ASP A 106 -16.00 -17.62 -16.35
CA ASP A 106 -17.11 -17.63 -15.38
C ASP A 106 -17.02 -18.83 -14.40
N THR A 107 -16.21 -19.85 -14.73
CA THR A 107 -16.06 -21.11 -14.00
C THR A 107 -14.61 -21.50 -13.70
N LYS A 108 -13.62 -20.67 -14.05
CA LYS A 108 -12.20 -20.94 -13.78
C LYS A 108 -11.51 -19.74 -13.14
N LEU A 109 -10.85 -19.99 -12.01
CA LEU A 109 -10.03 -19.04 -11.28
C LEU A 109 -8.56 -19.42 -11.42
N LEU A 110 -7.72 -18.50 -11.87
CA LEU A 110 -6.27 -18.69 -11.85
C LEU A 110 -5.75 -18.30 -10.46
N VAL A 111 -4.89 -19.13 -9.88
CA VAL A 111 -4.23 -18.87 -8.60
C VAL A 111 -2.71 -18.93 -8.81
N THR A 112 -2.03 -17.84 -8.48
CA THR A 112 -0.56 -17.77 -8.46
C THR A 112 -0.09 -18.17 -7.08
N THR A 113 0.78 -19.18 -7.02
CA THR A 113 1.41 -19.65 -5.78
C THR A 113 2.92 -19.44 -5.84
N GLY A 114 3.49 -18.87 -4.78
CA GLY A 114 4.91 -18.58 -4.66
C GLY A 114 5.61 -19.46 -3.64
N THR A 115 6.82 -19.93 -3.96
CA THR A 115 7.70 -20.62 -3.01
C THR A 115 9.13 -20.15 -3.16
N THR A 116 9.89 -20.08 -2.07
CA THR A 116 11.31 -19.66 -2.11
C THR A 116 12.19 -20.90 -1.92
N ILE A 117 12.92 -21.30 -2.97
CA ILE A 117 13.93 -22.37 -2.89
C ILE A 117 15.32 -21.77 -2.70
N VAL A 118 16.28 -22.55 -2.21
CA VAL A 118 17.69 -22.13 -2.12
C VAL A 118 18.53 -22.99 -3.05
N ILE A 119 19.26 -22.34 -3.97
CA ILE A 119 20.16 -22.98 -4.94
C ILE A 119 21.62 -22.65 -4.65
N ALA A 120 22.54 -23.53 -5.05
CA ALA A 120 23.97 -23.25 -4.94
C ALA A 120 24.45 -22.34 -6.09
N GLY A 121 24.91 -21.14 -5.75
CA GLY A 121 25.60 -20.22 -6.65
C GLY A 121 27.13 -20.32 -6.52
N PRO A 122 27.89 -19.52 -7.29
CA PRO A 122 29.36 -19.50 -7.25
C PRO A 122 29.93 -18.96 -5.92
N GLY A 123 30.01 -19.83 -4.90
CA GLY A 123 30.58 -19.54 -3.59
C GLY A 123 29.55 -19.19 -2.49
N GLU A 124 28.26 -19.16 -2.81
CA GLU A 124 27.19 -18.79 -1.87
C GLU A 124 25.86 -19.47 -2.19
N LEU A 125 25.01 -19.62 -1.16
CA LEU A 125 23.64 -20.12 -1.30
C LEU A 125 22.71 -18.96 -1.64
N VAL A 126 21.94 -19.11 -2.73
CA VAL A 126 21.08 -18.05 -3.26
C VAL A 126 19.61 -18.49 -3.18
N PRO A 127 18.74 -17.79 -2.44
CA PRO A 127 17.32 -18.02 -2.47
C PRO A 127 16.70 -17.45 -3.75
N LEU A 128 15.71 -18.14 -4.28
CA LEU A 128 15.00 -17.79 -5.50
C LEU A 128 13.51 -17.99 -5.28
N ARG A 129 12.71 -16.95 -5.58
CA ARG A 129 11.26 -17.05 -5.64
C ARG A 129 10.85 -17.75 -6.93
N LEU A 130 10.19 -18.89 -6.80
CA LEU A 130 9.49 -19.58 -7.88
C LEU A 130 8.02 -19.19 -7.83
N GLN A 131 7.43 -18.87 -8.99
CA GLN A 131 6.00 -18.65 -9.13
C GLN A 131 5.41 -19.73 -10.03
N ARG A 132 4.25 -20.26 -9.65
CA ARG A 132 3.47 -21.23 -10.43
C ARG A 132 2.02 -20.77 -10.51
N ILE A 133 1.39 -20.98 -11.65
CA ILE A 133 -0.01 -20.61 -11.88
C ILE A 133 -0.83 -21.90 -12.04
N GLN A 134 -1.95 -21.97 -11.32
CA GLN A 134 -2.85 -23.12 -11.31
C GLN A 134 -4.27 -22.65 -11.64
N SER A 135 -5.00 -23.40 -12.47
CA SER A 135 -6.42 -23.16 -12.71
C SER A 135 -7.24 -23.99 -11.73
N PHE A 136 -8.01 -23.32 -10.88
CA PHE A 136 -9.12 -23.93 -10.14
C PHE A 136 -10.36 -23.94 -11.02
N ASP A 137 -10.93 -25.12 -11.23
CA ASP A 137 -12.17 -25.32 -11.98
C ASP A 137 -13.34 -25.52 -11.01
N LEU A 138 -14.31 -24.59 -11.05
CA LEU A 138 -15.40 -24.55 -10.08
C LEU A 138 -16.37 -25.73 -10.19
N ILE A 139 -16.50 -26.33 -11.38
CA ILE A 139 -17.44 -27.42 -11.67
C ILE A 139 -16.90 -28.74 -11.12
N SER A 140 -15.64 -29.03 -11.38
CA SER A 140 -14.96 -30.25 -10.94
C SER A 140 -14.34 -30.13 -9.54
N GLY A 141 -14.20 -28.91 -9.01
CA GLY A 141 -13.51 -28.63 -7.74
C GLY A 141 -12.00 -28.88 -7.80
N LYS A 142 -11.42 -29.02 -9.00
CA LYS A 142 -10.03 -29.42 -9.20
C LYS A 142 -9.12 -28.22 -9.41
N LEU A 143 -8.05 -28.13 -8.63
CA LEU A 143 -6.89 -27.27 -8.90
C LEU A 143 -5.92 -28.02 -9.82
N THR A 144 -5.57 -27.43 -10.97
CA THR A 144 -4.69 -28.04 -11.98
C THR A 144 -3.56 -27.06 -12.34
N PRO A 145 -2.27 -27.44 -12.21
CA PRO A 145 -1.15 -26.63 -12.69
C PRO A 145 -1.27 -26.30 -14.18
N LEU A 146 -0.93 -25.07 -14.57
CA LEU A 146 -0.87 -24.66 -15.97
C LEU A 146 0.58 -24.67 -16.48
N GLY A 147 0.76 -24.91 -17.77
CA GLY A 147 2.08 -25.02 -18.38
C GLY A 147 2.82 -26.31 -17.98
N SER A 148 4.15 -26.27 -17.97
CA SER A 148 4.98 -27.45 -17.74
C SER A 148 5.10 -27.81 -16.24
N ASP A 149 5.04 -29.11 -15.90
CA ASP A 149 5.31 -29.60 -14.53
C ASP A 149 6.71 -29.21 -14.00
N ALA A 150 7.69 -29.04 -14.90
CA ALA A 150 9.05 -28.58 -14.61
C ALA A 150 9.21 -27.04 -14.56
N GLY A 151 8.12 -26.27 -14.66
CA GLY A 151 8.16 -24.80 -14.67
C GLY A 151 8.70 -24.22 -13.36
N PHE A 152 9.74 -23.38 -13.45
CA PHE A 152 10.39 -22.74 -12.29
C PHE A 152 10.01 -21.26 -12.12
N LEU A 153 9.69 -20.57 -13.21
CA LEU A 153 9.14 -19.20 -13.19
C LEU A 153 7.96 -19.14 -14.16
N GLN A 154 6.80 -18.75 -13.64
CA GLN A 154 5.60 -18.50 -14.43
C GLN A 154 5.04 -17.10 -14.17
N GLU A 155 4.79 -16.36 -15.24
CA GLU A 155 4.16 -15.04 -15.23
C GLU A 155 2.93 -15.06 -16.15
N LEU A 156 1.80 -14.52 -15.69
CA LEU A 156 0.59 -14.42 -16.50
C LEU A 156 0.69 -13.23 -17.46
N ILE A 157 0.83 -13.50 -18.76
CA ILE A 157 0.94 -12.45 -19.79
C ILE A 157 -0.43 -12.02 -20.30
N PHE A 158 -1.36 -12.97 -20.45
CA PHE A 158 -2.66 -12.72 -21.09
C PHE A 158 -3.74 -13.73 -20.67
N ILE A 159 -5.00 -13.29 -20.63
CA ILE A 159 -6.20 -14.11 -20.50
C ILE A 159 -7.09 -13.84 -21.72
N ASP A 160 -7.47 -14.89 -22.46
CA ASP A 160 -8.45 -14.78 -23.55
C ASP A 160 -9.79 -14.24 -23.04
N ARG A 161 -10.38 -13.25 -23.71
CA ARG A 161 -11.63 -12.61 -23.28
C ARG A 161 -12.82 -13.57 -23.21
N ALA A 162 -12.79 -14.68 -23.93
CA ALA A 162 -13.81 -15.73 -23.83
C ALA A 162 -13.50 -16.79 -22.75
N GLY A 163 -12.34 -16.71 -22.09
CA GLY A 163 -11.90 -17.63 -21.05
C GLY A 163 -11.45 -19.00 -21.56
N ARG A 164 -11.04 -19.09 -22.84
CA ARG A 164 -10.65 -20.36 -23.48
C ARG A 164 -9.19 -20.72 -23.24
N TYR A 165 -8.30 -19.73 -23.17
CA TYR A 165 -6.86 -19.95 -23.03
C TYR A 165 -6.18 -18.80 -22.26
N VAL A 166 -4.96 -19.06 -21.79
CA VAL A 166 -4.05 -18.04 -21.24
C VAL A 166 -2.72 -18.06 -21.99
N LEU A 167 -1.97 -16.96 -21.92
CA LEU A 167 -0.54 -16.96 -22.22
C LEU A 167 0.27 -16.83 -20.94
N LEU A 168 1.25 -17.70 -20.77
CA LEU A 168 2.19 -17.69 -19.66
C LEU A 168 3.61 -17.49 -20.18
N SER A 169 4.37 -16.60 -19.55
CA SER A 169 5.84 -16.68 -19.56
C SER A 169 6.17 -17.96 -18.79
N ASN A 170 6.89 -18.90 -19.40
CA ASN A 170 7.18 -20.21 -18.82
C ASN A 170 8.68 -20.49 -18.95
N GLY A 171 9.39 -20.35 -17.82
CA GLY A 171 10.75 -20.84 -17.66
C GLY A 171 10.73 -22.31 -17.23
N GLU A 172 11.32 -23.20 -18.03
CA GLU A 172 11.43 -24.64 -17.73
C GLU A 172 12.76 -25.05 -17.11
N ARG A 173 13.84 -24.29 -17.39
CA ARG A 173 15.20 -24.53 -16.85
C ARG A 173 15.96 -23.22 -16.66
N PHE A 174 16.76 -23.13 -15.60
CA PHE A 174 17.59 -21.94 -15.28
C PHE A 174 18.57 -21.51 -16.38
N ASP A 175 19.04 -22.45 -17.19
CA ASP A 175 19.98 -22.21 -18.29
C ASP A 175 19.29 -21.71 -19.58
N ARG A 176 17.96 -21.55 -19.58
CA ARG A 176 17.18 -21.11 -20.74
C ARG A 176 16.31 -19.89 -20.41
N PRO A 177 16.26 -18.89 -21.29
CA PRO A 177 15.27 -17.82 -21.20
C PRO A 177 13.84 -18.38 -21.26
N PRO A 178 12.86 -17.76 -20.59
CA PRO A 178 11.47 -18.21 -20.63
C PRO A 178 10.90 -18.10 -22.05
N SER A 179 10.07 -19.07 -22.40
CA SER A 179 9.25 -19.05 -23.62
C SER A 179 7.83 -18.58 -23.27
N VAL A 180 7.07 -18.07 -24.24
CA VAL A 180 5.62 -17.87 -24.05
C VAL A 180 4.87 -19.10 -24.53
N VAL A 181 4.10 -19.69 -23.63
CA VAL A 181 3.19 -20.80 -23.91
C VAL A 181 1.74 -20.36 -23.86
N ARG A 182 0.94 -20.85 -24.80
CA ARG A 182 -0.51 -20.81 -24.76
C ARG A 182 -1.02 -22.09 -24.10
N VAL A 183 -1.77 -21.95 -23.02
CA VAL A 183 -2.42 -23.06 -22.32
C VAL A 183 -3.92 -22.97 -22.54
N ASP A 184 -4.50 -23.99 -23.17
CA ASP A 184 -5.94 -24.16 -23.30
C ASP A 184 -6.54 -24.54 -21.94
N LEU A 185 -7.55 -23.79 -21.47
CA LEU A 185 -8.06 -23.90 -20.10
C LEU A 185 -9.06 -25.05 -19.91
N GLU A 186 -9.61 -25.60 -21.00
CA GLU A 186 -10.53 -26.73 -20.96
C GLU A 186 -9.78 -28.06 -20.99
N SER A 187 -8.86 -28.21 -21.95
CA SER A 187 -8.08 -29.44 -22.17
C SER A 187 -6.76 -29.51 -21.39
N GLY A 188 -6.23 -28.36 -20.93
CA GLY A 188 -4.87 -28.24 -20.38
C GLY A 188 -3.78 -28.28 -21.46
N ALA A 189 -4.13 -28.38 -22.75
CA ALA A 189 -3.16 -28.49 -23.83
C ALA A 189 -2.26 -27.26 -23.91
N THR A 190 -0.94 -27.48 -23.85
CA THR A 190 0.07 -26.42 -23.84
C THR A 190 0.81 -26.38 -25.18
N THR A 191 0.94 -25.19 -25.76
CA THR A 191 1.62 -24.96 -27.05
C THR A 191 2.57 -23.76 -26.95
N VAL A 192 3.80 -23.87 -27.45
CA VAL A 192 4.76 -22.74 -27.47
C VAL A 192 4.35 -21.77 -28.59
N VAL A 193 4.04 -20.52 -28.23
CA VAL A 193 3.65 -19.46 -29.19
C VAL A 193 4.76 -18.41 -29.41
N GLN A 194 5.73 -18.32 -28.51
CA GLN A 194 6.97 -17.59 -28.70
C GLN A 194 8.11 -18.38 -28.05
N PRO A 195 9.04 -18.97 -28.84
CA PRO A 195 10.25 -19.59 -28.30
C PRO A 195 11.07 -18.60 -27.45
N GLY A 196 11.69 -19.10 -26.38
CA GLY A 196 12.55 -18.29 -25.51
C GLY A 196 13.73 -17.72 -26.28
N GLN A 197 13.98 -16.42 -26.12
CA GLN A 197 15.02 -15.68 -26.84
C GLN A 197 16.16 -15.30 -25.89
N ARG A 198 17.42 -15.51 -26.31
CA ARG A 198 18.59 -15.26 -25.46
C ARG A 198 18.61 -13.81 -24.95
N GLY A 199 18.63 -13.67 -23.62
CA GLY A 199 18.63 -12.37 -22.92
C GLY A 199 17.23 -11.86 -22.58
N VAL A 200 16.17 -12.30 -23.28
CA VAL A 200 14.80 -11.84 -23.02
C VAL A 200 14.20 -12.60 -21.85
N TYR A 201 13.79 -11.89 -20.81
CA TYR A 201 13.20 -12.48 -19.60
C TYR A 201 11.77 -11.98 -19.29
N SER A 202 11.35 -10.85 -19.85
CA SER A 202 9.97 -10.36 -19.75
C SER A 202 9.31 -10.27 -21.13
N TRP A 203 8.06 -10.68 -21.19
CA TRP A 203 7.27 -10.80 -22.42
C TRP A 203 5.92 -10.10 -22.24
N PHE A 204 5.52 -9.32 -23.24
CA PHE A 204 4.26 -8.57 -23.21
C PHE A 204 3.41 -8.88 -24.43
N ALA A 205 2.12 -9.13 -24.22
CA ALA A 205 1.13 -9.29 -25.28
C ALA A 205 0.20 -8.07 -25.41
N ASP A 206 -0.45 -7.94 -26.56
CA ASP A 206 -1.60 -7.06 -26.72
C ASP A 206 -2.93 -7.73 -26.32
N SER A 207 -4.03 -6.98 -26.40
CA SER A 207 -5.37 -7.40 -25.98
C SER A 207 -5.94 -8.60 -26.75
N GLU A 208 -5.33 -9.01 -27.86
CA GLU A 208 -5.76 -10.17 -28.65
C GLU A 208 -4.90 -11.42 -28.38
N GLY A 209 -3.94 -11.33 -27.45
CA GLY A 209 -3.02 -12.42 -27.15
C GLY A 209 -1.91 -12.57 -28.19
N VAL A 210 -1.52 -11.51 -28.88
CA VAL A 210 -0.30 -11.52 -29.68
C VAL A 210 0.85 -11.03 -28.79
N VAL A 211 1.86 -11.86 -28.53
CA VAL A 211 3.11 -11.38 -27.88
C VAL A 211 3.72 -10.30 -28.77
N ARG A 212 3.84 -9.05 -28.31
CA ARG A 212 4.33 -7.92 -29.11
C ARG A 212 5.74 -7.50 -28.76
N VAL A 213 6.14 -7.61 -27.49
CA VAL A 213 7.46 -7.17 -27.01
C VAL A 213 8.12 -8.24 -26.14
N GLY A 214 9.45 -8.34 -26.30
CA GLY A 214 10.35 -9.00 -25.37
C GLY A 214 11.41 -8.03 -24.86
N VAL A 215 11.69 -8.02 -23.56
CA VAL A 215 12.69 -7.15 -22.93
C VAL A 215 13.84 -7.95 -22.33
N ASP A 216 15.07 -7.52 -22.64
CA ASP A 216 16.34 -8.02 -22.11
C ASP A 216 16.94 -6.98 -21.17
N TYR A 217 16.88 -7.23 -19.87
CA TYR A 217 17.40 -6.37 -18.79
C TYR A 217 18.88 -6.63 -18.47
N GLY A 218 19.73 -6.68 -19.50
CA GLY A 218 21.17 -6.90 -19.35
C GLY A 218 21.86 -5.90 -18.40
N GLU A 219 22.98 -6.30 -17.78
CA GLU A 219 23.66 -5.51 -16.73
C GLU A 219 24.06 -4.08 -17.16
N ARG A 220 24.33 -3.85 -18.44
CA ARG A 220 24.82 -2.56 -18.98
C ARG A 220 23.90 -1.92 -20.00
N ARG A 221 22.90 -2.65 -20.50
CA ARG A 221 22.04 -2.26 -21.61
C ARG A 221 20.72 -3.01 -21.53
N THR A 222 19.62 -2.26 -21.57
CA THR A 222 18.29 -2.82 -21.81
C THR A 222 18.03 -2.85 -23.32
N ARG A 223 17.58 -3.99 -23.83
CA ARG A 223 17.18 -4.15 -25.24
C ARG A 223 15.69 -4.41 -25.33
N ILE A 224 15.04 -3.68 -26.23
CA ILE A 224 13.61 -3.83 -26.51
C ILE A 224 13.46 -4.46 -27.88
N TYR A 225 12.81 -5.62 -27.92
CA TYR A 225 12.47 -6.33 -29.14
C TYR A 225 10.96 -6.21 -29.38
N TYR A 226 10.54 -5.88 -30.60
CA TYR A 226 9.14 -5.66 -30.96
C TYR A 226 8.76 -6.35 -32.28
N ARG A 227 7.45 -6.65 -32.45
CA ARG A 227 6.86 -7.01 -33.75
C ARG A 227 5.52 -6.32 -33.97
N SER A 228 5.19 -6.02 -35.23
CA SER A 228 3.97 -5.32 -35.63
C SER A 228 2.72 -6.21 -35.71
N SER A 229 2.87 -7.52 -35.84
CA SER A 229 1.76 -8.49 -35.94
C SER A 229 2.19 -9.87 -35.45
N ALA A 230 1.24 -10.81 -35.36
CA ALA A 230 1.52 -12.20 -34.96
C ALA A 230 2.46 -12.94 -35.93
N THR A 231 2.50 -12.55 -37.21
CA THR A 231 3.31 -13.17 -38.26
C THR A 231 4.63 -12.43 -38.54
N ALA A 232 4.79 -11.20 -38.03
CA ALA A 232 6.03 -10.46 -38.16
C ALA A 232 7.14 -11.05 -37.25
N PRO A 233 8.41 -11.01 -37.68
CA PRO A 233 9.53 -11.38 -36.81
C PRO A 233 9.67 -10.39 -35.66
N LEU A 234 10.10 -10.88 -34.49
CA LEU A 234 10.49 -10.02 -33.37
C LEU A 234 11.88 -9.44 -33.66
N ALA A 235 11.96 -8.12 -33.83
CA ALA A 235 13.19 -7.41 -34.18
C ALA A 235 13.64 -6.49 -33.05
N LEU A 236 14.96 -6.29 -32.91
CA LEU A 236 15.52 -5.30 -32.00
C LEU A 236 15.15 -3.89 -32.50
N VAL A 237 14.51 -3.09 -31.66
CA VAL A 237 14.19 -1.68 -31.98
C VAL A 237 15.20 -0.74 -31.35
N GLU A 238 15.51 -0.89 -30.07
CA GLU A 238 16.41 0.03 -29.35
C GLU A 238 17.34 -0.71 -28.35
N THR A 239 18.41 -0.03 -27.94
CA THR A 239 19.37 -0.49 -26.93
C THR A 239 19.86 0.68 -26.06
N HIS A 240 19.11 0.98 -25.01
CA HIS A 240 19.51 1.93 -23.97
C HIS A 240 20.80 1.49 -23.26
N ARG A 241 21.56 2.45 -22.72
CA ARG A 241 22.66 2.16 -21.79
C ARG A 241 22.13 2.26 -20.36
N ASN A 242 22.31 1.21 -19.56
CA ASN A 242 21.88 1.15 -18.16
C ASN A 242 22.98 1.73 -17.24
N LEU A 243 23.56 2.85 -17.68
CA LEU A 243 24.64 3.55 -17.02
C LEU A 243 24.15 4.99 -16.84
N GLU A 244 23.85 5.34 -15.59
CA GLU A 244 23.45 6.67 -15.08
C GLU A 244 21.96 7.05 -15.10
N ASP A 245 21.05 6.27 -15.71
CA ASP A 245 19.61 6.49 -15.57
C ASP A 245 18.93 5.42 -14.70
N ASP A 246 18.65 5.77 -13.45
CA ASP A 246 17.82 4.99 -12.51
C ASP A 246 16.31 5.23 -12.78
N SER A 247 15.92 5.35 -14.06
CA SER A 247 14.51 5.38 -14.45
C SER A 247 13.98 3.96 -14.63
N VAL A 248 12.71 3.78 -14.28
CA VAL A 248 12.02 2.49 -14.33
C VAL A 248 10.83 2.60 -15.25
N ILE A 249 10.59 1.55 -16.05
CA ILE A 249 9.31 1.31 -16.71
C ILE A 249 8.57 0.30 -15.83
N ASP A 250 7.60 0.80 -15.07
CA ASP A 250 6.85 0.03 -14.07
C ASP A 250 5.75 -0.82 -14.71
N ALA A 251 5.12 -0.30 -15.77
CA ALA A 251 4.13 -1.04 -16.55
C ALA A 251 4.17 -0.69 -18.04
N VAL A 252 3.91 -1.70 -18.87
CA VAL A 252 3.78 -1.61 -20.33
C VAL A 252 2.41 -2.17 -20.74
N ARG A 253 1.65 -1.44 -21.56
CA ARG A 253 0.41 -1.94 -22.18
C ARG A 253 0.31 -1.51 -23.65
N PHE A 254 -0.31 -2.35 -24.47
CA PHE A 254 -0.52 -2.12 -25.90
C PHE A 254 -1.98 -1.77 -26.18
N VAL A 255 -2.21 -0.83 -27.10
CA VAL A 255 -3.54 -0.60 -27.68
C VAL A 255 -3.72 -1.54 -28.87
N THR A 256 -4.86 -2.25 -28.89
CA THR A 256 -5.22 -3.26 -29.89
C THR A 256 -4.85 -2.87 -31.32
N ASN A 257 -4.20 -3.79 -32.06
CA ASN A 257 -3.90 -3.63 -33.50
C ASN A 257 -3.08 -2.39 -33.91
N THR A 258 -2.37 -1.74 -32.97
CA THR A 258 -1.47 -0.61 -33.27
C THR A 258 -0.02 -0.93 -32.87
N SER A 259 0.92 -0.05 -33.23
CA SER A 259 2.25 0.01 -32.58
C SER A 259 2.24 0.83 -31.29
N ARG A 260 1.10 1.44 -30.93
CA ARG A 260 0.99 2.34 -29.79
C ARG A 260 0.51 1.64 -28.53
N GLY A 261 0.74 2.30 -27.43
CA GLY A 261 0.15 1.97 -26.15
C GLY A 261 0.64 2.93 -25.10
N THR A 262 0.88 2.43 -23.89
CA THR A 262 1.28 3.26 -22.76
C THR A 262 2.43 2.64 -21.99
N ILE A 263 3.26 3.51 -21.45
CA ILE A 263 4.24 3.17 -20.42
C ILE A 263 3.98 3.98 -19.16
N VAL A 264 4.26 3.38 -18.00
CA VAL A 264 4.35 4.07 -16.71
C VAL A 264 5.82 4.22 -16.37
N THR A 265 6.33 5.45 -16.26
CA THR A 265 7.74 5.71 -15.99
C THR A 265 7.98 7.01 -15.23
N ASN A 266 9.08 7.04 -14.48
CA ASN A 266 9.57 8.20 -13.74
C ASN A 266 10.65 9.02 -14.49
N ALA A 267 11.04 8.60 -15.72
CA ALA A 267 12.20 9.15 -16.45
C ALA A 267 12.19 10.67 -16.68
N GLU A 268 11.02 11.33 -16.81
CA GLU A 268 10.97 12.77 -17.13
C GLU A 268 11.19 13.69 -15.92
N THR A 269 10.60 13.35 -14.78
CA THR A 269 10.46 14.27 -13.64
C THR A 269 10.97 13.68 -12.33
N GLY A 270 11.42 12.43 -12.35
CA GLY A 270 11.62 11.61 -11.16
C GLY A 270 10.31 11.08 -10.55
N ARG A 271 9.12 11.49 -11.02
CA ARG A 271 7.82 10.93 -10.60
C ARG A 271 7.20 10.05 -11.66
N PHE A 272 6.64 8.92 -11.24
CA PHE A 272 5.90 8.02 -12.13
C PHE A 272 4.70 8.73 -12.74
N ALA A 273 4.63 8.69 -14.06
CA ALA A 273 3.57 9.25 -14.87
C ALA A 273 3.27 8.32 -16.05
N VAL A 274 2.07 8.44 -16.62
CA VAL A 274 1.64 7.61 -17.75
C VAL A 274 1.83 8.39 -19.05
N TYR A 275 2.55 7.80 -19.99
CA TYR A 275 2.84 8.39 -21.30
C TYR A 275 2.26 7.51 -22.41
N ASP A 276 1.82 8.14 -23.49
CA ASP A 276 1.64 7.47 -24.77
C ASP A 276 3.01 7.00 -25.29
N TYR A 277 3.05 5.87 -25.99
CA TYR A 277 4.29 5.26 -26.44
C TYR A 277 4.12 4.58 -27.79
N ASP A 278 5.11 4.71 -28.68
CA ASP A 278 5.18 3.97 -29.94
C ASP A 278 6.30 2.92 -29.88
N PHE A 279 5.91 1.65 -29.75
CA PHE A 279 6.83 0.52 -29.62
C PHE A 279 7.52 0.14 -30.93
N ALA A 280 7.06 0.65 -32.08
CA ALA A 280 7.73 0.42 -33.36
C ALA A 280 8.96 1.32 -33.56
N THR A 281 9.00 2.48 -32.90
CA THR A 281 10.07 3.49 -33.00
C THR A 281 10.74 3.80 -31.67
N ASP A 282 10.41 3.03 -30.63
CA ASP A 282 10.86 3.22 -29.24
C ASP A 282 10.70 4.67 -28.73
N THR A 283 9.56 5.29 -29.10
CA THR A 283 9.36 6.73 -28.90
C THR A 283 8.27 7.00 -27.87
N ARG A 284 8.66 7.59 -26.74
CA ARG A 284 7.72 8.12 -25.75
C ARG A 284 7.06 9.40 -26.27
N GLY A 285 5.73 9.37 -26.34
CA GLY A 285 4.89 10.51 -26.71
C GLY A 285 4.60 11.44 -25.52
N ALA A 286 3.49 12.16 -25.62
CA ALA A 286 3.05 13.07 -24.57
C ALA A 286 2.61 12.31 -23.29
N ALA A 287 2.70 12.98 -22.14
CA ALA A 287 2.09 12.51 -20.91
C ALA A 287 0.56 12.46 -21.08
N LEU A 288 -0.03 11.29 -20.85
CA LEU A 288 -1.48 11.10 -20.75
C LEU A 288 -1.99 11.52 -19.36
N PHE A 289 -1.16 11.30 -18.33
CA PHE A 289 -1.35 11.88 -17.00
C PHE A 289 -0.03 11.96 -16.24
N SER A 290 0.20 13.08 -15.54
CA SER A 290 1.24 13.25 -14.53
C SER A 290 0.71 14.12 -13.38
N HIS A 291 1.27 13.94 -12.18
CA HIS A 291 0.95 14.80 -11.03
C HIS A 291 2.18 15.64 -10.62
N PRO A 292 2.01 16.92 -10.24
CA PRO A 292 3.13 17.79 -9.86
C PRO A 292 3.87 17.35 -8.58
N ASP A 293 3.18 16.66 -7.67
CA ASP A 293 3.69 16.39 -6.31
C ASP A 293 3.85 14.92 -5.91
N VAL A 294 3.25 13.99 -6.65
CA VAL A 294 3.18 12.56 -6.28
C VAL A 294 3.27 11.64 -7.49
N ASP A 295 3.58 10.37 -7.24
CA ASP A 295 3.63 9.31 -8.24
C ASP A 295 2.23 8.84 -8.66
N VAL A 296 2.06 8.47 -9.93
CA VAL A 296 1.00 7.55 -10.35
C VAL A 296 1.32 6.17 -9.79
N THR A 297 0.43 5.64 -8.96
CA THR A 297 0.60 4.34 -8.28
C THR A 297 0.01 3.17 -9.07
N ARG A 298 -0.95 3.42 -9.96
CA ARG A 298 -1.53 2.38 -10.83
C ARG A 298 -2.19 2.98 -12.07
N ALA A 299 -2.03 2.34 -13.22
CA ALA A 299 -2.80 2.63 -14.42
C ALA A 299 -3.96 1.61 -14.57
N ILE A 300 -5.13 2.08 -15.00
CA ILE A 300 -6.36 1.30 -15.17
C ILE A 300 -6.68 1.23 -16.67
N TYR A 301 -6.89 0.02 -17.18
CA TYR A 301 -7.05 -0.23 -18.61
C TYR A 301 -8.39 -0.88 -18.94
N GLY A 302 -8.97 -0.46 -20.06
CA GLY A 302 -10.12 -1.11 -20.68
C GLY A 302 -9.73 -2.44 -21.35
N THR A 303 -10.73 -3.19 -21.82
CA THR A 303 -10.52 -4.50 -22.47
C THR A 303 -9.80 -4.43 -23.81
N ASP A 304 -9.68 -3.23 -24.40
CA ASP A 304 -8.95 -2.92 -25.64
C ASP A 304 -7.53 -2.38 -25.37
N GLY A 305 -7.07 -2.47 -24.12
CA GLY A 305 -5.77 -1.97 -23.68
C GLY A 305 -5.65 -0.44 -23.64
N ARG A 306 -6.73 0.31 -23.90
CA ARG A 306 -6.73 1.77 -23.72
C ARG A 306 -6.73 2.14 -22.24
N LEU A 307 -6.08 3.25 -21.92
CA LEU A 307 -6.03 3.80 -20.57
C LEU A 307 -7.39 4.41 -20.18
N ASP A 308 -8.14 3.73 -19.31
CA ASP A 308 -9.43 4.19 -18.81
C ASP A 308 -9.26 5.19 -17.65
N GLY A 309 -8.21 5.06 -16.85
CA GLY A 309 -7.93 5.94 -15.72
C GLY A 309 -6.60 5.66 -15.04
N VAL A 310 -6.30 6.45 -14.01
CA VAL A 310 -5.07 6.34 -13.21
C VAL A 310 -5.37 6.53 -11.73
N VAL A 311 -4.59 5.87 -10.88
CA VAL A 311 -4.59 6.03 -9.43
C VAL A 311 -3.32 6.75 -9.01
N TYR A 312 -3.46 7.69 -8.09
CA TYR A 312 -2.36 8.42 -7.45
C TYR A 312 -2.75 8.71 -6.00
N GLU A 313 -1.79 9.08 -5.16
CA GLU A 313 -2.05 9.33 -3.74
C GLU A 313 -1.34 10.60 -3.24
N ASP A 314 -2.12 11.68 -3.07
CA ASP A 314 -1.68 12.96 -2.52
C ASP A 314 -1.93 13.02 -0.99
N ASP A 315 -3.04 13.61 -0.55
CA ASP A 315 -3.55 13.53 0.82
C ASP A 315 -4.23 12.18 1.07
N ARG A 316 -4.81 11.56 0.03
CA ARG A 316 -5.52 10.26 0.09
C ARG A 316 -5.49 9.55 -1.26
N PRO A 317 -5.90 8.27 -1.34
CA PRO A 317 -6.03 7.56 -2.61
C PRO A 317 -7.07 8.21 -3.54
N ARG A 318 -6.70 8.49 -4.78
CA ARG A 318 -7.57 9.13 -5.79
C ARG A 318 -7.52 8.39 -7.11
N VAL A 319 -8.65 8.39 -7.83
CA VAL A 319 -8.73 7.90 -9.21
C VAL A 319 -9.08 9.06 -10.14
N ARG A 320 -8.25 9.29 -11.16
CA ARG A 320 -8.59 10.15 -12.30
C ARG A 320 -9.00 9.28 -13.47
N TRP A 321 -10.30 9.22 -13.74
CA TRP A 321 -10.84 8.60 -14.94
C TRP A 321 -10.59 9.50 -16.17
N LEU A 322 -10.11 8.87 -17.26
CA LEU A 322 -9.98 9.46 -18.59
C LEU A 322 -11.13 8.98 -19.51
N ASN A 323 -11.66 7.79 -19.22
CA ASN A 323 -12.89 7.28 -19.80
C ASN A 323 -14.11 7.95 -19.16
N GLN A 324 -14.90 8.66 -19.98
CA GLN A 324 -16.06 9.44 -19.52
C GLN A 324 -17.18 8.57 -18.90
N ASP A 325 -17.36 7.33 -19.34
CA ASP A 325 -18.39 6.45 -18.77
C ASP A 325 -17.98 5.90 -17.40
N MET A 326 -16.68 5.67 -17.19
CA MET A 326 -16.12 5.38 -15.88
C MET A 326 -16.19 6.61 -14.94
N GLU A 327 -15.88 7.82 -15.43
CA GLU A 327 -16.04 9.06 -14.66
C GLU A 327 -17.51 9.27 -14.22
N ARG A 328 -18.47 9.06 -15.14
CA ARG A 328 -19.91 9.12 -14.84
C ARG A 328 -20.37 8.03 -13.86
N LEU A 329 -19.78 6.83 -13.92
CA LEU A 329 -20.09 5.72 -13.01
C LEU A 329 -19.55 6.00 -11.60
N GLN A 330 -18.29 6.38 -11.48
CA GLN A 330 -17.66 6.80 -10.24
C GLN A 330 -18.46 7.90 -9.55
N ALA A 331 -18.79 8.97 -10.28
CA ALA A 331 -19.57 10.07 -9.73
C ALA A 331 -21.01 9.68 -9.33
N ARG A 332 -21.58 8.58 -9.84
CA ARG A 332 -22.85 8.02 -9.30
C ARG A 332 -22.62 7.34 -7.96
N ILE A 333 -21.56 6.53 -7.86
CA ILE A 333 -21.19 5.80 -6.64
C ILE A 333 -20.86 6.78 -5.51
N ASP A 334 -20.03 7.80 -5.78
CA ASP A 334 -19.63 8.81 -4.79
C ASP A 334 -20.82 9.62 -4.23
N ARG A 335 -21.90 9.77 -5.01
CA ARG A 335 -23.16 10.40 -4.53
C ARG A 335 -24.05 9.45 -3.74
N SER A 336 -23.91 8.14 -3.91
CA SER A 336 -24.65 7.12 -3.17
C SER A 336 -23.98 6.77 -1.84
N LEU A 337 -22.64 6.88 -1.78
CA LEU A 337 -21.82 6.62 -0.60
C LEU A 337 -20.98 7.90 -0.29
N PRO A 338 -21.63 8.96 0.22
CA PRO A 338 -20.93 10.18 0.62
C PRO A 338 -19.97 9.91 1.79
N ASP A 339 -19.06 10.86 2.00
CA ASP A 339 -18.07 10.88 3.10
C ASP A 339 -17.03 9.75 3.09
N HIS A 340 -17.10 8.82 2.12
CA HIS A 340 -16.15 7.71 1.93
C HIS A 340 -15.29 7.89 0.67
N THR A 341 -14.16 7.16 0.61
CA THR A 341 -13.40 6.92 -0.61
C THR A 341 -13.91 5.66 -1.29
N ASN A 342 -14.56 5.82 -2.44
CA ASN A 342 -15.17 4.71 -3.18
C ASN A 342 -14.25 4.24 -4.31
N SER A 343 -13.77 3.01 -4.23
CA SER A 343 -12.97 2.36 -5.26
C SER A 343 -13.82 1.40 -6.09
N ILE A 344 -13.92 1.62 -7.41
CA ILE A 344 -14.40 0.57 -8.33
C ILE A 344 -13.30 -0.49 -8.40
N VAL A 345 -13.58 -1.68 -7.86
CA VAL A 345 -12.63 -2.79 -7.78
C VAL A 345 -12.52 -3.47 -9.15
N ASN A 346 -13.63 -4.04 -9.62
CA ASN A 346 -13.78 -4.56 -10.98
C ASN A 346 -15.26 -4.61 -11.41
N ARG A 347 -15.51 -5.04 -12.65
CA ARG A 347 -16.83 -5.08 -13.29
C ARG A 347 -17.03 -6.41 -14.02
N SER A 348 -18.28 -6.83 -14.19
CA SER A 348 -18.64 -7.92 -15.10
C SER A 348 -18.31 -7.56 -16.56
N ARG A 349 -18.27 -8.57 -17.43
CA ARG A 349 -17.88 -8.47 -18.86
C ARG A 349 -18.84 -7.64 -19.70
N ASP A 350 -20.13 -7.63 -19.33
CA ASP A 350 -21.18 -6.75 -19.87
C ASP A 350 -21.16 -5.35 -19.22
N GLY A 351 -20.36 -5.18 -18.16
CA GLY A 351 -20.25 -3.97 -17.36
C GLY A 351 -21.43 -3.70 -16.44
N ASN A 352 -22.47 -4.54 -16.37
CA ASN A 352 -23.69 -4.26 -15.62
C ASN A 352 -23.51 -4.39 -14.10
N ARG A 353 -22.76 -5.40 -13.64
CA ARG A 353 -22.41 -5.58 -12.23
C ARG A 353 -21.06 -4.91 -11.95
N VAL A 354 -20.98 -4.19 -10.85
CA VAL A 354 -19.78 -3.46 -10.41
C VAL A 354 -19.50 -3.84 -8.96
N LEU A 355 -18.30 -4.32 -8.66
CA LEU A 355 -17.81 -4.49 -7.30
C LEU A 355 -17.12 -3.20 -6.86
N ILE A 356 -17.53 -2.69 -5.71
CA ILE A 356 -17.08 -1.42 -5.14
C ILE A 356 -16.53 -1.72 -3.75
N PHE A 357 -15.39 -1.15 -3.39
CA PHE A 357 -14.94 -1.09 -2.01
C PHE A 357 -15.03 0.36 -1.55
N SER A 358 -15.84 0.61 -0.52
CA SER A 358 -16.03 1.94 0.07
C SER A 358 -15.44 1.91 1.48
N SER A 359 -14.51 2.81 1.78
CA SER A 359 -13.87 2.92 3.09
C SER A 359 -13.50 4.36 3.42
N ALA A 360 -13.09 4.59 4.66
CA ALA A 360 -12.48 5.83 5.12
C ALA A 360 -11.28 5.49 6.02
N ALA A 361 -10.52 6.48 6.48
CA ALA A 361 -9.47 6.22 7.47
C ALA A 361 -10.02 5.94 8.89
N ASP A 362 -11.30 6.24 9.09
CA ASP A 362 -12.13 5.97 10.27
C ASP A 362 -13.33 5.03 9.96
N ASP A 363 -13.32 4.31 8.83
CA ASP A 363 -14.26 3.22 8.56
C ASP A 363 -13.52 2.01 7.93
N PRO A 364 -13.61 0.79 8.52
CA PRO A 364 -12.90 -0.41 8.06
C PRO A 364 -13.27 -0.85 6.63
N GLY A 365 -14.34 -0.30 6.08
CA GLY A 365 -14.75 -0.46 4.71
C GLY A 365 -15.72 -1.60 4.48
N THR A 366 -16.44 -1.49 3.37
CA THR A 366 -17.46 -2.44 2.96
C THR A 366 -17.42 -2.63 1.44
N TYR A 367 -17.50 -3.88 1.02
CA TYR A 367 -17.72 -4.26 -0.37
C TYR A 367 -19.21 -4.17 -0.70
N TYR A 368 -19.52 -3.51 -1.82
CA TYR A 368 -20.86 -3.41 -2.37
C TYR A 368 -20.89 -3.98 -3.80
N VAL A 369 -21.99 -4.65 -4.15
CA VAL A 369 -22.32 -4.98 -5.53
C VAL A 369 -23.37 -4.00 -6.03
N PHE A 370 -23.04 -3.28 -7.10
CA PHE A 370 -23.97 -2.38 -7.78
C PHE A 370 -24.41 -2.99 -9.12
N ASP A 371 -25.72 -3.20 -9.26
CA ASP A 371 -26.39 -3.54 -10.51
C ASP A 371 -26.86 -2.25 -11.19
N GLN A 372 -26.26 -1.92 -12.33
CA GLN A 372 -26.54 -0.68 -13.04
C GLN A 372 -27.93 -0.66 -13.69
N ALA A 373 -28.39 -1.79 -14.23
CA ALA A 373 -29.69 -1.92 -14.87
C ALA A 373 -30.83 -1.87 -13.84
N ALA A 374 -30.69 -2.60 -12.72
CA ALA A 374 -31.65 -2.55 -11.61
C ALA A 374 -31.52 -1.27 -10.76
N ARG A 375 -30.43 -0.51 -10.92
CA ARG A 375 -30.05 0.66 -10.11
C ARG A 375 -30.01 0.36 -8.61
N ARG A 376 -29.58 -0.86 -8.26
CA ARG A 376 -29.59 -1.38 -6.89
C ARG A 376 -28.17 -1.62 -6.42
N MET A 377 -27.82 -1.09 -5.26
CA MET A 377 -26.54 -1.32 -4.59
C MET A 377 -26.80 -2.12 -3.31
N GLU A 378 -26.08 -3.22 -3.14
CA GLU A 378 -26.25 -4.14 -2.01
C GLU A 378 -24.91 -4.38 -1.32
N ILE A 379 -24.92 -4.48 0.01
CA ILE A 379 -23.76 -4.90 0.79
C ILE A 379 -23.44 -6.35 0.44
N PHE A 380 -22.18 -6.63 0.13
CA PHE A 380 -21.68 -8.00 -0.03
C PHE A 380 -21.02 -8.48 1.27
N ALA A 381 -20.01 -7.75 1.75
CA ALA A 381 -19.19 -8.14 2.90
C ALA A 381 -18.37 -6.94 3.40
N SER A 382 -18.05 -6.91 4.69
CA SER A 382 -17.17 -5.89 5.28
C SER A 382 -15.97 -6.60 5.91
N PRO A 383 -14.71 -6.35 5.48
CA PRO A 383 -13.54 -7.13 5.93
C PRO A 383 -13.43 -7.31 7.45
N TYR A 384 -13.77 -6.27 8.21
CA TYR A 384 -13.87 -6.27 9.67
C TYR A 384 -15.32 -6.05 10.12
N ASP A 385 -16.17 -7.05 9.91
CA ASP A 385 -17.61 -7.00 10.25
C ASP A 385 -17.87 -6.62 11.72
N ASN A 386 -17.03 -7.08 12.64
CA ASN A 386 -17.06 -6.78 14.07
C ASN A 386 -16.69 -5.31 14.42
N LEU A 387 -16.09 -4.58 13.47
CA LEU A 387 -15.66 -3.19 13.61
C LEU A 387 -16.59 -2.19 12.90
N VAL A 388 -17.44 -2.64 11.96
CA VAL A 388 -18.38 -1.75 11.25
C VAL A 388 -19.30 -1.01 12.24
N GLY A 389 -19.48 0.30 12.02
CA GLY A 389 -20.40 1.12 12.81
C GLY A 389 -19.99 1.37 14.27
N ARG A 390 -18.80 0.95 14.71
CA ARG A 390 -18.29 1.22 16.07
C ARG A 390 -18.04 2.72 16.34
N GLY A 391 -17.69 3.47 15.30
CA GLY A 391 -17.33 4.89 15.35
C GLY A 391 -15.87 5.08 15.76
N PHE A 392 -15.01 5.39 14.79
CA PHE A 392 -13.56 5.48 14.97
C PHE A 392 -13.04 6.92 15.02
N ALA A 393 -11.74 7.08 15.28
CA ALA A 393 -11.09 8.36 15.40
C ALA A 393 -10.79 8.98 14.02
N PRO A 394 -11.17 10.24 13.76
CA PRO A 394 -10.93 10.86 12.45
C PRO A 394 -9.43 11.04 12.21
N VAL A 395 -8.98 10.62 11.02
CA VAL A 395 -7.58 10.70 10.58
C VAL A 395 -7.41 11.89 9.65
N ARG A 396 -6.47 12.78 9.98
CA ARG A 396 -6.26 14.04 9.24
C ARG A 396 -4.93 14.00 8.49
N PRO A 397 -4.87 14.33 7.19
CA PRO A 397 -3.60 14.59 6.53
C PRO A 397 -2.95 15.84 7.15
N VAL A 398 -1.65 15.75 7.42
CA VAL A 398 -0.84 16.83 8.00
C VAL A 398 0.46 17.00 7.24
N SER A 399 1.07 18.18 7.38
CA SER A 399 2.39 18.46 6.84
C SER A 399 3.15 19.44 7.73
N TYR A 400 4.45 19.20 7.91
CA TYR A 400 5.32 20.05 8.71
C TYR A 400 6.72 20.15 8.07
N GLN A 401 7.50 21.13 8.52
CA GLN A 401 8.88 21.32 8.09
C GLN A 401 9.83 20.55 9.02
N SER A 402 10.67 19.69 8.44
CA SER A 402 11.88 19.18 9.09
C SER A 402 12.89 20.32 9.31
N ARG A 403 13.86 20.12 10.21
CA ARG A 403 14.86 21.13 10.61
C ARG A 403 15.78 21.59 9.49
N ASP A 404 15.86 20.85 8.37
CA ASP A 404 16.58 21.24 7.15
C ASP A 404 15.67 21.88 6.08
N GLY A 405 14.40 22.13 6.41
CA GLY A 405 13.42 22.76 5.52
C GLY A 405 12.69 21.79 4.58
N LEU A 406 12.95 20.48 4.66
CA LEU A 406 12.19 19.49 3.91
C LEU A 406 10.74 19.41 4.44
N THR A 407 9.76 19.51 3.53
CA THR A 407 8.35 19.28 3.89
C THR A 407 8.10 17.78 4.05
N ILE A 408 7.66 17.40 5.24
CA ILE A 408 7.25 16.04 5.59
C ILE A 408 5.72 15.99 5.59
N ARG A 409 5.15 14.97 4.95
CA ARG A 409 3.71 14.69 4.93
C ARG A 409 3.42 13.54 5.88
N GLY A 410 2.17 13.39 6.30
CA GLY A 410 1.78 12.28 7.16
C GLY A 410 0.33 12.37 7.61
N TYR A 411 -0.02 11.55 8.59
CA TYR A 411 -1.36 11.46 9.14
C TYR A 411 -1.36 11.67 10.66
N LEU A 412 -2.41 12.35 11.13
CA LEU A 412 -2.63 12.64 12.54
C LEU A 412 -4.03 12.18 12.94
N THR A 413 -4.09 11.17 13.80
CA THR A 413 -5.33 10.63 14.38
C THR A 413 -5.47 11.15 15.80
N LEU A 414 -6.63 11.75 16.12
CA LEU A 414 -6.90 12.30 17.44
C LEU A 414 -7.89 11.45 18.24
N PRO A 415 -7.66 11.24 19.55
CA PRO A 415 -8.49 10.38 20.37
C PRO A 415 -9.89 10.99 20.59
N PRO A 416 -10.97 10.23 20.38
CA PRO A 416 -12.33 10.74 20.51
C PRO A 416 -12.63 11.20 21.95
N GLY A 417 -13.37 12.29 22.08
CA GLY A 417 -13.84 12.80 23.38
C GLY A 417 -12.79 13.47 24.27
N ARG A 418 -11.54 13.68 23.83
CA ARG A 418 -10.47 14.31 24.65
C ARG A 418 -10.12 15.76 24.27
N GLY A 419 -10.69 16.28 23.18
CA GLY A 419 -10.26 17.56 22.59
C GLY A 419 -8.93 17.43 21.83
N GLU A 420 -8.36 18.55 21.40
CA GLU A 420 -7.17 18.58 20.54
C GLU A 420 -5.93 19.20 21.22
N ARG A 421 -5.84 19.16 22.55
CA ARG A 421 -4.76 19.84 23.30
C ARG A 421 -4.11 18.99 24.36
N ASP A 422 -2.81 19.21 24.54
CA ASP A 422 -1.96 18.57 25.55
C ASP A 422 -2.20 17.04 25.61
N LEU A 423 -2.30 16.41 24.45
CA LEU A 423 -2.60 14.99 24.32
C LEU A 423 -1.33 14.14 24.56
N PRO A 424 -1.47 12.94 25.13
CA PRO A 424 -0.39 11.97 25.13
C PRO A 424 -0.20 11.45 23.69
N LEU A 425 1.03 11.43 23.22
CA LEU A 425 1.42 11.16 21.84
C LEU A 425 2.05 9.77 21.68
N ILE A 426 1.66 9.07 20.63
CA ILE A 426 2.43 7.97 20.03
C ILE A 426 2.91 8.45 18.65
N VAL A 427 4.22 8.45 18.45
CA VAL A 427 4.81 8.63 17.11
C VAL A 427 5.00 7.23 16.52
N LEU A 428 4.37 6.97 15.37
CA LEU A 428 4.25 5.67 14.73
C LEU A 428 4.90 5.71 13.33
N PRO A 429 6.25 5.73 13.21
CA PRO A 429 6.92 5.59 11.92
C PRO A 429 6.64 4.23 11.28
N HIS A 430 6.34 4.25 9.98
CA HIS A 430 6.09 3.06 9.18
C HIS A 430 7.34 2.18 8.95
N GLY A 431 7.11 0.91 8.59
CA GLY A 431 8.14 -0.01 8.12
C GLY A 431 8.75 0.37 6.76
N GLY A 432 9.72 -0.41 6.28
CA GLY A 432 10.42 -0.12 5.02
C GLY A 432 11.94 -0.04 5.20
N PRO A 433 12.59 1.12 4.96
CA PRO A 433 12.04 2.47 5.04
C PRO A 433 11.36 3.00 3.77
N PHE A 434 11.60 2.38 2.62
CA PHE A 434 11.12 2.85 1.31
C PHE A 434 9.66 2.40 1.05
N PHE A 435 8.76 2.84 1.91
CA PHE A 435 7.31 2.64 1.85
C PHE A 435 6.60 3.95 2.21
N ARG A 436 5.27 3.99 2.34
CA ARG A 436 4.55 5.13 2.93
C ARG A 436 3.33 4.63 3.70
N ASP A 437 2.93 5.39 4.72
CA ASP A 437 1.56 5.31 5.21
C ASP A 437 0.62 6.02 4.22
N SER A 438 -0.64 5.59 4.24
CA SER A 438 -1.71 6.07 3.37
C SER A 438 -2.94 6.48 4.18
N TRP A 439 -3.82 7.30 3.60
CA TRP A 439 -5.11 7.63 4.23
C TRP A 439 -6.08 6.45 4.10
N SER A 440 -5.95 5.49 5.02
CA SER A 440 -6.70 4.24 5.08
C SER A 440 -6.98 3.82 6.52
N PHE A 441 -7.98 2.95 6.73
CA PHE A 441 -8.26 2.39 8.05
C PHE A 441 -7.10 1.50 8.51
N ASP A 442 -6.55 1.83 9.69
CA ASP A 442 -5.47 1.08 10.33
C ASP A 442 -5.94 0.64 11.74
N PRO A 443 -6.06 -0.68 12.00
CA PRO A 443 -6.49 -1.19 13.31
C PRO A 443 -5.57 -0.81 14.47
N GLU A 444 -4.26 -0.67 14.28
CA GLU A 444 -3.30 -0.33 15.33
C GLU A 444 -3.41 1.17 15.69
N VAL A 445 -3.51 2.03 14.68
CA VAL A 445 -3.75 3.48 14.85
C VAL A 445 -5.08 3.72 15.57
N GLN A 446 -6.14 3.04 15.14
CA GLN A 446 -7.48 3.18 15.73
C GLN A 446 -7.56 2.57 17.13
N PHE A 447 -6.85 1.48 17.38
CA PHE A 447 -6.65 0.92 18.71
C PHE A 447 -6.01 1.95 19.64
N LEU A 448 -4.85 2.51 19.28
CA LEU A 448 -4.14 3.52 20.07
C LEU A 448 -5.00 4.78 20.31
N ALA A 449 -5.67 5.29 19.27
CA ALA A 449 -6.58 6.44 19.41
C ALA A 449 -7.75 6.13 20.37
N SER A 450 -8.32 4.93 20.31
CA SER A 450 -9.35 4.48 21.26
C SER A 450 -8.86 4.36 22.72
N ARG A 451 -7.55 4.28 22.95
CA ARG A 451 -6.93 4.31 24.30
C ARG A 451 -6.58 5.72 24.78
N GLY A 452 -6.93 6.74 24.00
CA GLY A 452 -6.81 8.14 24.41
C GLY A 452 -5.53 8.84 23.97
N TYR A 453 -4.79 8.27 23.01
CA TYR A 453 -3.57 8.82 22.43
C TYR A 453 -3.83 9.61 21.14
N ALA A 454 -3.08 10.69 20.93
CA ALA A 454 -2.83 11.19 19.59
C ALA A 454 -1.81 10.28 18.90
N VAL A 455 -2.01 9.97 17.62
CA VAL A 455 -1.10 9.13 16.83
C VAL A 455 -0.61 9.92 15.63
N LEU A 456 0.71 10.04 15.48
CA LEU A 456 1.37 10.67 14.33
C LEU A 456 2.05 9.61 13.46
N GLN A 457 1.67 9.56 12.19
CA GLN A 457 2.24 8.69 11.16
C GLN A 457 3.03 9.55 10.15
N PRO A 458 4.35 9.73 10.32
CA PRO A 458 5.16 10.57 9.46
C PRO A 458 5.70 9.79 8.25
N ASN A 459 5.45 10.29 7.03
CA ASN A 459 6.11 9.82 5.82
C ASN A 459 7.43 10.61 5.63
N PHE A 460 8.45 10.18 6.38
CA PHE A 460 9.80 10.78 6.44
C PHE A 460 10.59 10.65 5.12
N ARG A 461 11.72 11.35 4.98
CA ARG A 461 12.56 11.27 3.77
C ARG A 461 12.91 9.81 3.43
N GLY A 462 12.72 9.40 2.18
CA GLY A 462 12.77 7.98 1.81
C GLY A 462 11.42 7.37 1.51
N SER A 463 10.31 7.91 2.03
CA SER A 463 8.99 7.35 1.74
C SER A 463 8.65 7.40 0.25
N THR A 464 7.99 6.36 -0.25
CA THR A 464 7.62 6.24 -1.66
C THR A 464 6.39 7.10 -2.00
N GLY A 465 6.06 7.23 -3.29
CA GLY A 465 4.87 7.97 -3.74
C GLY A 465 5.07 9.48 -3.89
N TYR A 466 6.21 10.03 -3.47
CA TYR A 466 6.57 11.46 -3.60
C TYR A 466 7.64 11.72 -4.68
N GLY A 467 7.93 10.73 -5.53
CA GLY A 467 8.96 10.77 -6.54
C GLY A 467 10.36 10.39 -6.05
N ARG A 468 11.19 9.98 -7.00
CA ARG A 468 12.58 9.51 -6.82
C ARG A 468 13.42 10.44 -5.95
N SER A 469 13.33 11.76 -6.14
CA SER A 469 14.11 12.74 -5.38
C SER A 469 13.72 12.89 -3.90
N PHE A 470 12.57 12.37 -3.47
CA PHE A 470 12.21 12.26 -2.05
C PHE A 470 12.67 10.93 -1.46
N VAL A 471 12.63 9.84 -2.25
CA VAL A 471 13.16 8.52 -1.91
C VAL A 471 14.68 8.57 -1.72
N GLU A 472 15.41 9.18 -2.66
CA GLU A 472 16.88 9.32 -2.62
C GLU A 472 17.38 10.12 -1.41
N ARG A 473 16.58 11.05 -0.85
CA ARG A 473 16.91 11.77 0.39
C ARG A 473 16.96 10.86 1.61
N GLY A 474 16.41 9.65 1.52
CA GLY A 474 16.55 8.61 2.53
C GLY A 474 17.89 7.85 2.47
N TYR A 475 18.65 7.94 1.38
CA TYR A 475 19.82 7.08 1.18
C TYR A 475 20.92 7.39 2.19
N GLY A 476 21.30 6.38 2.98
CA GLY A 476 22.23 6.53 4.11
C GLY A 476 21.67 7.31 5.31
N GLN A 477 20.36 7.54 5.41
CA GLN A 477 19.75 8.39 6.46
C GLN A 477 18.98 7.63 7.56
N LEU A 478 19.04 6.29 7.58
CA LEU A 478 18.36 5.40 8.54
C LEU A 478 18.42 5.90 10.00
N GLY A 479 19.62 6.04 10.55
CA GLY A 479 19.83 6.53 11.92
C GLY A 479 19.95 8.05 12.04
N GLY A 480 19.76 8.78 10.93
CA GLY A 480 20.12 10.19 10.75
C GLY A 480 18.91 11.05 10.40
N GLY A 481 18.86 11.53 9.14
CA GLY A 481 17.81 12.43 8.65
C GLY A 481 16.40 11.88 8.72
N MET A 482 16.19 10.57 8.52
CA MET A 482 14.86 9.95 8.67
C MET A 482 14.30 10.14 10.08
N LEU A 483 15.14 9.91 11.10
CA LEU A 483 14.76 10.13 12.49
C LEU A 483 14.61 11.62 12.84
N ASN A 484 15.33 12.52 12.18
CA ASN A 484 15.12 13.95 12.37
C ASN A 484 13.71 14.36 11.92
N ASP A 485 13.25 13.86 10.77
CA ASP A 485 11.89 14.11 10.27
C ASP A 485 10.81 13.61 11.24
N ILE A 486 11.02 12.43 11.84
CA ILE A 486 10.13 11.83 12.84
C ILE A 486 10.09 12.68 14.13
N GLU A 487 11.25 13.11 14.63
CA GLU A 487 11.37 13.99 15.80
C GLU A 487 10.77 15.39 15.57
N ASP A 488 10.98 15.96 14.39
CA ASP A 488 10.54 17.33 14.06
C ASP A 488 9.01 17.40 13.89
N GLY A 489 8.37 16.26 13.57
CA GLY A 489 6.92 16.09 13.59
C GLY A 489 6.35 16.10 15.00
N MET A 490 7.03 15.48 15.97
CA MET A 490 6.69 15.62 17.38
C MET A 490 6.84 17.07 17.85
N ASP A 491 7.96 17.74 17.52
CA ASP A 491 8.17 19.15 17.88
C ASP A 491 7.12 20.07 17.25
N TRP A 492 6.66 19.77 16.03
CA TRP A 492 5.55 20.48 15.42
C TRP A 492 4.25 20.32 16.22
N LEU A 493 3.85 19.09 16.58
CA LEU A 493 2.64 18.86 17.40
C LEU A 493 2.69 19.54 18.78
N VAL A 494 3.88 19.61 19.39
CA VAL A 494 4.10 20.35 20.65
C VAL A 494 3.93 21.86 20.43
N ARG A 495 4.46 22.43 19.34
CA ARG A 495 4.31 23.86 19.01
C ARG A 495 2.86 24.26 18.71
N GLU A 496 2.09 23.40 18.06
CA GLU A 496 0.64 23.60 17.84
C GLU A 496 -0.18 23.44 19.14
N GLY A 497 0.44 22.97 20.24
CA GLY A 497 -0.23 22.67 21.51
C GLY A 497 -1.09 21.40 21.48
N ILE A 498 -0.92 20.56 20.47
CA ILE A 498 -1.67 19.30 20.29
C ILE A 498 -1.11 18.21 21.20
N ALA A 499 0.21 18.09 21.28
CA ALA A 499 0.89 17.06 22.09
C ALA A 499 1.53 17.65 23.35
N ASP A 500 1.41 16.95 24.49
CA ASP A 500 2.16 17.27 25.71
C ASP A 500 3.63 16.80 25.54
N PRO A 501 4.62 17.71 25.58
CA PRO A 501 6.04 17.39 25.35
C PRO A 501 6.62 16.38 26.34
N ARG A 502 5.95 16.13 27.47
CA ARG A 502 6.38 15.18 28.51
C ARG A 502 5.64 13.84 28.43
N ARG A 503 4.78 13.63 27.43
CA ARG A 503 3.93 12.44 27.23
C ARG A 503 3.98 11.88 25.81
N ALA A 504 5.17 11.75 25.24
CA ALA A 504 5.39 11.05 23.99
C ALA A 504 6.04 9.67 24.20
N CYS A 505 5.64 8.68 23.41
CA CYS A 505 6.42 7.47 23.13
C CYS A 505 6.56 7.28 21.62
N ILE A 506 7.55 6.49 21.21
CA ILE A 506 7.72 6.06 19.83
C ILE A 506 7.42 4.56 19.72
N MET A 507 6.67 4.18 18.68
CA MET A 507 6.23 2.82 18.43
C MET A 507 6.44 2.48 16.96
N GLY A 508 6.72 1.22 16.61
CA GLY A 508 6.70 0.84 15.20
C GLY A 508 7.13 -0.60 14.95
N SER A 509 7.00 -0.99 13.68
CA SER A 509 7.29 -2.33 13.19
C SER A 509 8.38 -2.30 12.10
N SER A 510 9.21 -3.34 12.01
CA SER A 510 10.28 -3.42 10.99
C SER A 510 11.26 -2.24 11.10
N TYR A 511 11.53 -1.49 10.02
CA TYR A 511 12.26 -0.22 10.10
C TYR A 511 11.66 0.77 11.11
N GLY A 512 10.33 0.82 11.27
CA GLY A 512 9.67 1.62 12.31
C GLY A 512 10.03 1.16 13.72
N GLY A 513 10.24 -0.15 13.93
CA GLY A 513 10.73 -0.72 15.19
C GLY A 513 12.20 -0.39 15.46
N TYR A 514 13.04 -0.43 14.41
CA TYR A 514 14.40 0.13 14.48
C TYR A 514 14.38 1.62 14.83
N ALA A 515 13.51 2.40 14.20
CA ALA A 515 13.37 3.83 14.44
C ALA A 515 12.89 4.10 15.88
N ALA A 516 11.99 3.27 16.41
CA ALA A 516 11.56 3.34 17.80
C ALA A 516 12.71 3.06 18.79
N ILE A 517 13.49 2.00 18.58
CA ILE A 517 14.65 1.68 19.43
C ILE A 517 15.73 2.76 19.31
N TRP A 518 16.21 3.03 18.09
CA TRP A 518 17.35 3.92 17.86
C TRP A 518 17.01 5.39 18.13
N GLY A 519 15.81 5.85 17.78
CA GLY A 519 15.32 7.18 18.12
C GLY A 519 15.24 7.41 19.62
N ALA A 520 14.75 6.43 20.38
CA ALA A 520 14.71 6.49 21.84
C ALA A 520 16.09 6.43 22.51
N MET A 521 17.05 5.69 21.94
CA MET A 521 18.45 5.65 22.41
C MET A 521 19.21 6.94 22.10
N ARG A 522 18.96 7.54 20.92
CA ARG A 522 19.57 8.77 20.43
C ARG A 522 19.02 10.01 21.15
N SER A 523 17.71 10.03 21.40
CA SER A 523 16.96 11.19 21.90
C SER A 523 16.09 10.82 23.12
N PRO A 524 16.67 10.29 24.22
CA PRO A 524 15.91 9.78 25.37
C PRO A 524 15.13 10.87 26.11
N ASP A 525 15.54 12.14 26.01
CA ASP A 525 14.82 13.26 26.63
C ASP A 525 13.49 13.60 25.89
N ARG A 526 13.30 13.08 24.67
CA ARG A 526 12.05 13.25 23.89
C ARG A 526 10.99 12.20 24.21
N TYR A 527 11.39 10.98 24.56
CA TYR A 527 10.49 9.83 24.63
C TYR A 527 10.42 9.26 26.05
N ARG A 528 9.21 9.03 26.58
CA ARG A 528 9.03 8.31 27.84
C ARG A 528 9.27 6.81 27.72
N CYS A 529 9.05 6.26 26.53
CA CYS A 529 9.13 4.83 26.25
C CYS A 529 9.26 4.55 24.74
N ALA A 530 9.73 3.35 24.42
CA ALA A 530 9.80 2.81 23.06
C ALA A 530 9.07 1.48 22.96
N ILE A 531 8.44 1.23 21.82
CA ILE A 531 7.78 -0.04 21.48
C ILE A 531 8.26 -0.46 20.10
N SER A 532 8.79 -1.67 19.96
CA SER A 532 9.33 -2.17 18.69
C SER A 532 8.87 -3.59 18.43
N PHE A 533 8.21 -3.82 17.29
CA PHE A 533 7.94 -5.15 16.76
C PHE A 533 8.87 -5.45 15.58
N ALA A 534 9.53 -6.61 15.58
CA ALA A 534 10.40 -7.08 14.49
C ALA A 534 11.47 -6.05 14.02
N GLY A 535 11.96 -5.19 14.92
CA GLY A 535 12.93 -4.15 14.59
C GLY A 535 14.35 -4.71 14.43
N PRO A 536 15.07 -4.45 13.32
CA PRO A 536 16.45 -4.92 13.17
C PRO A 536 17.39 -4.17 14.12
N THR A 537 18.28 -4.88 14.82
CA THR A 537 19.15 -4.32 15.88
C THR A 537 20.63 -4.31 15.50
N ASP A 538 21.03 -5.17 14.55
CA ASP A 538 22.32 -5.21 13.87
C ASP A 538 22.10 -5.04 12.36
N LEU A 539 22.21 -3.79 11.90
CA LEU A 539 21.99 -3.41 10.50
C LEU A 539 23.06 -3.99 9.57
N ARG A 540 24.27 -4.28 10.07
CA ARG A 540 25.32 -4.95 9.28
C ARG A 540 24.98 -6.43 9.07
N ALA A 541 24.44 -7.10 10.09
CA ALA A 541 23.90 -8.45 9.93
C ALA A 541 22.68 -8.47 9.01
N MET A 542 21.82 -7.44 9.06
CA MET A 542 20.67 -7.28 8.17
C MET A 542 21.10 -7.14 6.70
N LEU A 543 21.97 -6.18 6.38
CA LEU A 543 22.55 -6.03 5.03
C LEU A 543 23.20 -7.34 4.53
N HIS A 544 23.86 -8.10 5.41
CA HIS A 544 24.40 -9.41 5.04
C HIS A 544 23.28 -10.41 4.74
N HIS A 545 22.24 -10.49 5.56
CA HIS A 545 21.08 -11.35 5.35
C HIS A 545 20.44 -11.05 3.98
N ASP A 546 20.02 -9.80 3.76
CA ASP A 546 19.33 -9.34 2.55
C ASP A 546 20.17 -9.53 1.30
N SER A 547 21.48 -9.24 1.37
CA SER A 547 22.36 -9.32 0.20
C SER A 547 22.46 -10.73 -0.39
N ARG A 548 22.16 -11.79 0.39
CA ARG A 548 22.10 -13.18 -0.10
C ARG A 548 20.96 -13.41 -1.06
N PHE A 549 19.88 -12.62 -0.99
CA PHE A 549 18.68 -12.79 -1.83
C PHE A 549 18.83 -12.21 -3.25
N PHE A 550 19.94 -11.52 -3.55
CA PHE A 550 20.15 -10.89 -4.86
C PHE A 550 21.08 -11.69 -5.77
N LEU A 551 20.50 -12.36 -6.76
CA LEU A 551 21.23 -13.00 -7.87
C LEU A 551 22.11 -12.02 -8.67
N ALA A 552 21.65 -10.78 -8.86
CA ALA A 552 22.36 -9.77 -9.65
C ALA A 552 23.04 -8.74 -8.76
N ARG A 553 24.34 -8.52 -9.00
CA ARG A 553 25.19 -7.56 -8.26
C ARG A 553 24.65 -6.13 -8.20
N ARG A 554 23.81 -5.73 -9.17
CA ARG A 554 23.17 -4.40 -9.19
C ARG A 554 22.26 -4.17 -7.99
N TYR A 555 21.40 -5.12 -7.63
CA TYR A 555 20.47 -4.98 -6.50
C TYR A 555 21.23 -4.97 -5.16
N ALA A 556 22.29 -5.79 -5.04
CA ALA A 556 23.18 -5.74 -3.87
C ALA A 556 24.05 -4.46 -3.80
N ARG A 557 24.21 -3.70 -4.90
CA ARG A 557 24.81 -2.35 -4.89
C ARG A 557 23.78 -1.30 -4.50
N GLU A 558 22.57 -1.41 -5.06
CA GLU A 558 21.44 -0.53 -4.78
C GLU A 558 21.03 -0.57 -3.30
N LEU A 559 20.87 -1.75 -2.70
CA LEU A 559 20.61 -1.88 -1.27
C LEU A 559 21.73 -1.25 -0.42
N ARG A 560 23.00 -1.38 -0.83
CA ARG A 560 24.11 -0.72 -0.12
C ARG A 560 24.04 0.80 -0.23
N LEU A 561 23.67 1.34 -1.39
CA LEU A 561 23.48 2.77 -1.59
C LEU A 561 22.30 3.29 -0.75
N GLN A 562 21.18 2.56 -0.74
CA GLN A 562 20.01 2.85 0.09
C GLN A 562 20.34 2.87 1.59
N LEU A 563 21.00 1.83 2.12
CA LEU A 563 21.27 1.71 3.56
C LEU A 563 22.46 2.55 4.03
N GLN A 564 23.49 2.77 3.20
CA GLN A 564 24.75 3.41 3.60
C GLN A 564 25.05 4.76 2.92
N GLY A 565 24.32 5.14 1.88
CA GLY A 565 24.64 6.32 1.06
C GLY A 565 25.95 6.17 0.28
N GLU A 566 26.35 7.22 -0.46
CA GLU A 566 27.62 7.23 -1.18
C GLU A 566 28.83 7.25 -0.23
N GLU A 567 28.70 7.94 0.91
CA GLU A 567 29.74 8.06 1.95
C GLU A 567 29.98 6.77 2.74
N ARG A 568 29.14 5.73 2.53
CA ARG A 568 29.22 4.42 3.18
C ARG A 568 29.16 4.49 4.71
N LEU A 569 28.09 5.07 5.23
CA LEU A 569 27.75 5.09 6.65
C LEU A 569 28.05 3.74 7.32
N ASP A 570 28.79 3.77 8.43
CA ASP A 570 29.04 2.56 9.22
C ASP A 570 27.76 2.13 9.93
N LEU A 571 27.17 1.06 9.42
CA LEU A 571 25.96 0.45 9.99
C LEU A 571 26.15 0.01 11.46
N ASN A 572 27.38 -0.22 11.93
CA ASN A 572 27.62 -0.50 13.36
C ASN A 572 27.43 0.74 14.23
N ALA A 573 27.81 1.92 13.75
CA ALA A 573 27.65 3.18 14.48
C ALA A 573 26.17 3.50 14.75
N ILE A 574 25.26 3.03 13.89
CA ILE A 574 23.81 3.21 14.01
C ILE A 574 23.02 1.92 14.31
N SER A 575 23.69 0.86 14.82
CA SER A 575 23.04 -0.40 15.21
C SER A 575 22.79 -0.45 16.73
N PRO A 576 21.53 -0.51 17.21
CA PRO A 576 21.19 -0.64 18.64
C PRO A 576 21.98 -1.72 19.39
N LEU A 577 22.24 -2.88 18.77
CA LEU A 577 22.98 -3.99 19.36
C LEU A 577 24.43 -3.63 19.74
N ARG A 578 25.01 -2.60 19.12
CA ARG A 578 26.40 -2.15 19.39
C ARG A 578 26.51 -1.21 20.57
N HIS A 579 25.41 -0.58 20.99
CA HIS A 579 25.37 0.46 22.02
C HIS A 579 24.28 0.21 23.07
N PRO A 580 24.13 -1.01 23.63
CA PRO A 580 23.03 -1.35 24.55
C PRO A 580 22.95 -0.44 25.78
N GLU A 581 24.05 0.21 26.17
CA GLU A 581 24.13 1.21 27.25
C GLU A 581 23.47 2.55 26.93
N MET A 582 23.22 2.89 25.65
CA MET A 582 22.51 4.12 25.28
C MET A 582 21.02 4.07 25.61
N LEU A 583 20.42 2.87 25.74
CA LEU A 583 19.02 2.72 26.12
C LEU A 583 18.80 3.23 27.55
N ARG A 584 18.02 4.30 27.68
CA ARG A 584 17.74 5.01 28.94
C ARG A 584 16.25 5.18 29.23
N VAL A 585 15.39 4.65 28.35
CA VAL A 585 13.93 4.73 28.48
C VAL A 585 13.33 3.32 28.36
N PRO A 586 12.24 3.00 29.08
CA PRO A 586 11.57 1.71 29.00
C PRO A 586 11.31 1.24 27.57
N LEU A 587 11.55 -0.05 27.31
CA LEU A 587 11.37 -0.68 26.00
C LEU A 587 10.44 -1.91 26.09
N LEU A 588 9.43 -1.97 25.21
CA LEU A 588 8.70 -3.19 24.88
C LEU A 588 9.18 -3.70 23.51
N LEU A 589 9.73 -4.92 23.48
CA LEU A 589 10.24 -5.57 22.28
C LEU A 589 9.39 -6.82 21.95
N GLY A 590 8.80 -6.84 20.75
CA GLY A 590 8.10 -7.99 20.19
C GLY A 590 8.82 -8.53 18.95
N HIS A 591 8.75 -9.84 18.70
CA HIS A 591 9.25 -10.45 17.46
C HIS A 591 8.50 -11.74 17.14
N GLY A 592 8.17 -12.00 15.88
CA GLY A 592 7.74 -13.33 15.43
C GLY A 592 8.90 -14.32 15.30
N GLU A 593 8.75 -15.54 15.81
CA GLU A 593 9.75 -16.61 15.68
C GLU A 593 9.87 -17.12 14.24
N GLN A 594 8.84 -16.92 13.40
CA GLN A 594 8.80 -17.36 12.01
C GLN A 594 9.09 -16.22 11.02
N ASP A 595 9.64 -15.09 11.49
CA ASP A 595 9.87 -13.89 10.68
C ASP A 595 10.87 -14.15 9.53
N PRO A 596 10.43 -14.13 8.25
CA PRO A 596 11.29 -14.37 7.10
C PRO A 596 11.99 -13.09 6.59
N THR A 597 11.65 -11.92 7.16
CA THR A 597 12.11 -10.60 6.71
C THR A 597 13.17 -10.07 7.67
N VAL A 598 12.89 -10.03 8.98
CA VAL A 598 13.87 -9.65 10.01
C VAL A 598 14.11 -10.86 10.91
N PRO A 599 15.23 -11.60 10.77
CA PRO A 599 15.46 -12.81 11.54
C PRO A 599 15.40 -12.59 13.06
N VAL A 600 14.66 -13.46 13.78
CA VAL A 600 14.41 -13.36 15.23
C VAL A 600 15.67 -13.29 16.11
N ASP A 601 16.83 -13.78 15.61
CA ASP A 601 18.14 -13.59 16.22
C ASP A 601 18.50 -12.11 16.47
N GLN A 602 17.99 -11.18 15.66
CA GLN A 602 18.09 -9.72 15.88
C GLN A 602 17.50 -9.33 17.24
N GLY A 603 16.28 -9.79 17.56
CA GLY A 603 15.64 -9.55 18.84
C GLY A 603 16.35 -10.28 19.98
N HIS A 604 16.62 -11.59 19.83
CA HIS A 604 17.26 -12.39 20.87
C HIS A 604 18.65 -11.87 21.26
N ARG A 605 19.48 -11.44 20.29
CA ARG A 605 20.82 -10.87 20.57
C ARG A 605 20.73 -9.55 21.32
N PHE A 606 19.76 -8.71 20.97
CA PHE A 606 19.60 -7.42 21.64
C PHE A 606 19.10 -7.59 23.07
N VAL A 607 18.12 -8.47 23.32
CA VAL A 607 17.70 -8.82 24.69
C VAL A 607 18.87 -9.36 25.51
N ARG A 608 19.74 -10.23 24.94
CA ARG A 608 20.97 -10.69 25.62
C ARG A 608 21.95 -9.56 25.91
N ALA A 609 22.14 -8.60 25.00
CA ALA A 609 23.02 -7.45 25.21
C ALA A 609 22.47 -6.48 26.27
N LEU A 610 21.15 -6.29 26.29
CA LEU A 610 20.44 -5.46 27.28
C LEU A 610 20.38 -6.07 28.68
N GLY A 611 20.68 -7.37 28.87
CA GLY A 611 20.64 -8.04 30.17
C GLY A 611 21.58 -7.49 31.26
N ARG A 612 22.39 -6.45 30.95
CA ARG A 612 23.19 -5.68 31.91
C ARG A 612 22.78 -4.20 32.03
N ASN A 613 21.81 -3.75 31.21
CA ASN A 613 21.27 -2.39 31.28
C ASN A 613 20.21 -2.35 32.41
N PRO A 614 20.23 -1.35 33.32
CA PRO A 614 19.26 -1.23 34.41
C PRO A 614 17.87 -0.72 33.98
N THR A 615 17.70 -0.32 32.71
CA THR A 615 16.44 0.19 32.15
C THR A 615 15.41 -0.96 32.04
N PRO A 616 14.12 -0.71 32.36
CA PRO A 616 13.07 -1.71 32.17
C PRO A 616 12.94 -2.15 30.70
N VAL A 617 13.10 -3.44 30.44
CA VAL A 617 12.91 -4.05 29.12
C VAL A 617 11.93 -5.21 29.27
N GLU A 618 10.80 -5.13 28.56
CA GLU A 618 9.85 -6.23 28.40
C GLU A 618 10.05 -6.84 27.01
N SER A 619 10.21 -8.17 26.91
CA SER A 619 10.38 -8.86 25.63
C SER A 619 9.42 -10.02 25.46
N VAL A 620 8.81 -10.14 24.28
CA VAL A 620 7.94 -11.26 23.90
C VAL A 620 8.32 -11.79 22.51
N PHE A 621 8.32 -13.11 22.36
CA PHE A 621 8.59 -13.80 21.11
C PHE A 621 7.38 -14.68 20.78
N PHE A 622 6.85 -14.54 19.56
CA PHE A 622 5.57 -15.09 19.14
C PHE A 622 5.78 -16.32 18.24
N PRO A 623 5.48 -17.55 18.71
CA PRO A 623 5.87 -18.79 18.02
C PRO A 623 5.15 -19.04 16.69
N LYS A 624 3.98 -18.44 16.44
CA LYS A 624 3.25 -18.59 15.16
C LYS A 624 3.44 -17.42 14.21
N SER A 625 3.73 -16.22 14.73
CA SER A 625 3.84 -15.00 13.93
C SER A 625 5.13 -14.91 13.12
N GLY A 626 5.02 -14.29 11.94
CA GLY A 626 6.13 -13.95 11.06
C GLY A 626 6.57 -12.49 11.23
N HIS A 627 6.74 -11.77 10.12
CA HIS A 627 6.99 -10.32 10.13
C HIS A 627 5.76 -9.47 10.51
N GLY A 628 4.64 -10.13 10.80
CA GLY A 628 3.38 -9.59 11.28
C GLY A 628 2.52 -10.73 11.84
N PHE A 629 1.35 -10.39 12.38
CA PHE A 629 0.48 -11.38 13.02
C PHE A 629 -0.43 -12.08 12.00
N SER A 630 -0.32 -13.40 11.94
CA SER A 630 -1.23 -14.32 11.23
C SER A 630 -2.12 -15.13 12.18
N ASP A 631 -1.97 -14.93 13.49
CA ASP A 631 -2.74 -15.57 14.56
C ASP A 631 -3.38 -14.48 15.44
N ALA A 632 -4.71 -14.42 15.45
CA ALA A 632 -5.45 -13.39 16.19
C ALA A 632 -5.21 -13.44 17.73
N PRO A 633 -5.07 -14.62 18.38
CA PRO A 633 -4.61 -14.68 19.78
C PRO A 633 -3.23 -14.04 20.04
N GLU A 634 -2.23 -14.26 19.18
CA GLU A 634 -0.92 -13.59 19.30
C GLU A 634 -1.01 -12.08 19.07
N ALA A 635 -1.81 -11.63 18.08
CA ALA A 635 -2.10 -10.20 17.88
C ALA A 635 -2.76 -9.56 19.12
N ALA A 636 -3.70 -10.28 19.76
CA ALA A 636 -4.37 -9.82 20.97
C ALA A 636 -3.42 -9.75 22.18
N ASP A 637 -2.48 -10.69 22.33
CA ASP A 637 -1.45 -10.63 23.37
C ASP A 637 -0.49 -9.44 23.14
N TRP A 638 -0.09 -9.18 21.90
CA TRP A 638 0.72 -8.00 21.56
C TRP A 638 -0.01 -6.69 21.91
N MET A 639 -1.23 -6.49 21.41
CA MET A 639 -2.03 -5.29 21.72
C MET A 639 -2.26 -5.12 23.23
N ARG A 640 -2.48 -6.21 23.98
CA ARG A 640 -2.62 -6.16 25.44
C ARG A 640 -1.33 -5.76 26.15
N ARG A 641 -0.16 -6.23 25.68
CA ARG A 641 1.15 -5.79 26.18
C ARG A 641 1.39 -4.31 25.88
N VAL A 642 1.07 -3.86 24.67
CA VAL A 642 1.14 -2.44 24.27
C VAL A 642 0.27 -1.57 25.19
N GLU A 643 -1.01 -1.92 25.39
CA GLU A 643 -1.90 -1.18 26.31
C GLU A 643 -1.35 -1.15 27.74
N SER A 644 -0.92 -2.30 28.26
CA SER A 644 -0.40 -2.44 29.63
C SER A 644 0.89 -1.65 29.86
N PHE A 645 1.79 -1.66 28.86
CA PHE A 645 3.06 -0.95 28.88
C PHE A 645 2.85 0.57 28.75
N LEU A 646 1.99 1.02 27.84
CA LEU A 646 1.63 2.43 27.71
C LEU A 646 0.93 2.95 28.98
N ALA A 647 0.04 2.16 29.60
CA ALA A 647 -0.58 2.52 30.86
C ALA A 647 0.42 2.70 32.02
N ARG A 648 1.55 1.97 32.02
CA ARG A 648 2.65 2.17 32.98
C ARG A 648 3.51 3.39 32.67
N HIS A 649 3.91 3.55 31.40
CA HIS A 649 5.01 4.44 31.05
C HIS A 649 4.58 5.77 30.41
N ASN A 650 3.43 5.82 29.75
CA ASN A 650 2.85 7.04 29.17
C ASN A 650 1.32 7.09 29.38
N PRO A 651 0.81 7.03 30.63
CA PRO A 651 -0.62 6.87 30.89
C PRO A 651 -1.45 7.97 30.23
N ALA A 652 -2.42 7.55 29.41
CA ALA A 652 -3.33 8.49 28.77
C ALA A 652 -4.14 9.31 29.79
N GLY A 653 -4.47 8.71 30.95
CA GLY A 653 -5.38 9.26 31.96
C GLY A 653 -6.85 9.15 31.53
N PRO A 654 -7.80 9.40 32.45
CA PRO A 654 -9.22 9.41 32.09
C PRO A 654 -9.52 10.49 31.03
N PRO A 655 -10.55 10.33 30.19
CA PRO A 655 -11.04 11.43 29.37
C PRO A 655 -11.47 12.60 30.28
N PRO A 656 -11.27 13.87 29.86
CA PRO A 656 -11.75 15.01 30.62
C PRO A 656 -13.26 14.89 30.85
N ALA A 657 -13.72 15.21 32.06
CA ALA A 657 -15.14 15.15 32.37
C ALA A 657 -15.93 16.06 31.40
N PRO A 658 -17.08 15.60 30.86
CA PRO A 658 -17.85 16.40 29.92
C PRO A 658 -18.20 17.74 30.57
N ALA A 659 -17.91 18.84 29.87
CA ALA A 659 -18.14 20.18 30.37
C ALA A 659 -19.64 20.37 30.61
N VAL A 660 -20.06 20.29 31.87
CA VAL A 660 -21.45 20.53 32.26
C VAL A 660 -21.75 21.99 31.91
N ALA A 661 -22.52 22.19 30.83
CA ALA A 661 -23.01 23.48 30.45
C ALA A 661 -23.85 24.02 31.61
N ARG A 662 -23.28 24.96 32.39
CA ARG A 662 -24.01 25.69 33.41
C ARG A 662 -25.06 26.53 32.70
N ILE A 663 -26.27 26.00 32.61
CA ILE A 663 -27.46 26.78 32.30
C ILE A 663 -27.54 27.84 33.39
N ALA A 664 -27.14 29.07 33.06
CA ALA A 664 -27.30 30.20 33.93
C ALA A 664 -28.80 30.45 34.07
N ALA A 665 -29.37 30.05 35.20
CA ALA A 665 -30.75 30.37 35.54
C ALA A 665 -30.86 31.89 35.70
N SER A 666 -31.30 32.56 34.64
CA SER A 666 -31.63 33.99 34.64
C SER A 666 -32.90 34.20 35.47
N GLY A 667 -32.72 34.30 36.79
CA GLY A 667 -33.79 34.68 37.70
C GLY A 667 -34.17 36.14 37.50
N THR A 668 -35.27 36.39 36.81
CA THR A 668 -35.98 37.68 36.85
C THR A 668 -36.88 37.73 38.09
N ARG A 669 -36.77 38.82 38.84
CA ARG A 669 -37.79 39.26 39.80
C ARG A 669 -38.95 39.94 39.07
#